data_AF-A0A2V7GNF9-F1
#
_entry.id   AF-A0A2V7GNF9-F1
#
_cell.length_a   1.000
_cell.length_b   1.000
_cell.length_c   1.000
_cell.angle_alpha   90.00
_cell.angle_beta   90.00
_cell.angle_gamma   90.00
#
_symmetry.space_group_name_H-M   'P 1'
#
loop_
_entity.id
_entity.type
_entity.pdbx_description
1 polymer ?
#
loop_
_entity_poly.entity_id
_entity_poly.type
_entity_poly.pdbx_seq_one_letter_code
_entity_poly.pdbx_strand_id
1 'polypeptide(L)'
;MYGDPRLRSADAVRRNTRGQAELWKYGISGDAPILLVHLQDGSEVALLRDLLKAHEYLRRKGIAFDLVVLNDHESSYLQDLQNILLQMVEGSPEQSWVDRPGGVFVRRTDLVQPEDRILLEAAARVVMDGADGSLRQQLKRPQIPFGPAPGQIPELTAQPSMRGESAAPSVVRSGQLEMFNGIGGFADEGREYVISVDQDAGKLPPQPWSNVVAHPTFGFAATEGSPGYTWSRNSHDNRLTPWRNNPVSDPPGEAIFIRDEETGQFWSATPLPAGGGQPYTVRHGQGYSAFEHARNGLASTLLLFVPPTDEVKVFHLTLRNDSAAVRRYTVTLYVEWVLGENRSRSQLHVVTSHDPATGTLFARNAFRQEFAHRVAFLDLDPGNAKTITGDRMEFLGRNGKLARPAVMRRASLSDRTGAVMDPCGAIQVTVVLESSETRTLVGLLGDAVDAAAARGLVRKYRDPKAVDDALQQVVAFWDRLLGTIVVKTPDRALDLMLNRWLPYQSLACRVWGRSAFYQSSGAFGFRDQLQDVLALLFAAPRLARTHLLHAASRQFVEGDVQHWWHEPGGQGVRTRFSDDRLWMVYAALQYVSSTGDDSVLDEQVSFLEGRSLQSNEHEAYERPSVSLERASLYEHCVRAVALNLETGPHGLPLIGTGDWNDGMNLVGPEGRGESVWLAWFLLSILRPFAVLADARGDTTQAAQYRAHAERLTKSVEEAWDGEWYRRAYFDDGTPLGSGENAE
;
A
#
# COMPACT_ATOMS: atom_id res chain seq x y z
N MET A 1 15.54 -8.26 -13.56
CA MET A 1 16.25 -7.52 -14.63
C MET A 1 15.94 -6.04 -14.45
N TYR A 2 16.92 -5.14 -14.49
CA TYR A 2 16.71 -3.69 -14.34
C TYR A 2 16.84 -2.99 -15.69
N GLY A 3 16.16 -1.85 -15.88
CA GLY A 3 16.34 -1.04 -17.08
C GLY A 3 17.68 -0.30 -17.03
N ASP A 4 18.39 -0.25 -18.15
CA ASP A 4 19.58 0.59 -18.29
C ASP A 4 19.16 1.96 -18.85
N PRO A 5 19.37 3.07 -18.13
CA PRO A 5 18.96 4.39 -18.60
C PRO A 5 19.49 4.78 -19.98
N ARG A 6 20.65 4.23 -20.41
CA ARG A 6 21.24 4.49 -21.73
C ARG A 6 20.48 3.88 -22.90
N LEU A 7 19.70 2.84 -22.62
CA LEU A 7 18.98 2.05 -23.60
C LEU A 7 17.48 2.30 -23.52
N ARG A 8 17.03 3.35 -22.84
CA ARG A 8 15.60 3.66 -22.71
C ARG A 8 15.28 5.03 -23.29
N SER A 9 14.07 5.17 -23.83
CA SER A 9 13.58 6.43 -24.40
C SER A 9 13.09 7.36 -23.28
N ALA A 10 13.92 8.31 -22.86
CA ALA A 10 13.53 9.31 -21.87
C ALA A 10 12.44 10.26 -22.37
N ASP A 11 12.39 10.52 -23.68
CA ASP A 11 11.30 11.29 -24.29
C ASP A 11 9.97 10.54 -24.19
N ALA A 12 9.93 9.26 -24.58
CA ALA A 12 8.72 8.46 -24.51
C ALA A 12 8.18 8.34 -23.07
N VAL A 13 9.05 8.07 -22.08
CA VAL A 13 8.63 7.99 -20.67
C VAL A 13 8.08 9.34 -20.17
N ARG A 14 8.65 10.48 -20.59
CA ARG A 14 8.09 11.80 -20.25
C ARG A 14 6.74 12.03 -20.94
N ARG A 15 6.58 11.65 -22.20
CA ARG A 15 5.35 11.95 -22.97
C ARG A 15 4.22 10.96 -22.71
N ASN A 16 4.52 9.78 -22.19
CA ASN A 16 3.52 8.75 -21.97
C ASN A 16 2.43 9.19 -20.98
N THR A 17 1.18 8.93 -21.39
CA THR A 17 -0.05 9.15 -20.61
C THR A 17 -0.92 7.90 -20.53
N ARG A 18 -0.48 6.78 -21.14
CA ARG A 18 -1.21 5.50 -21.21
C ARG A 18 -0.68 4.51 -20.16
N GLY A 19 -1.57 3.62 -19.72
CA GLY A 19 -1.26 2.56 -18.76
C GLY A 19 -1.01 1.20 -19.42
N GLN A 20 -0.68 0.19 -18.60
CA GLN A 20 -0.32 -1.16 -19.07
C GLN A 20 -1.42 -1.83 -19.91
N ALA A 21 -2.69 -1.69 -19.55
CA ALA A 21 -3.81 -2.36 -20.23
C ALA A 21 -3.92 -2.03 -21.73
N GLU A 22 -3.39 -0.88 -22.13
CA GLU A 22 -3.39 -0.43 -23.52
C GLU A 22 -2.42 -1.25 -24.40
N LEU A 23 -1.53 -2.05 -23.81
CA LEU A 23 -0.67 -2.98 -24.53
C LEU A 23 -1.42 -4.24 -25.01
N TRP A 24 -2.52 -4.60 -24.35
CA TRP A 24 -3.20 -5.89 -24.55
C TRP A 24 -3.83 -6.03 -25.93
N LYS A 25 -4.25 -4.93 -26.56
CA LYS A 25 -4.74 -4.91 -27.95
C LYS A 25 -3.68 -5.33 -28.98
N TYR A 26 -2.41 -5.37 -28.57
CA TYR A 26 -1.30 -5.87 -29.37
C TYR A 26 -0.82 -7.27 -28.93
N GLY A 27 -1.54 -7.94 -28.02
CA GLY A 27 -1.15 -9.24 -27.46
C GLY A 27 0.00 -9.18 -26.46
N ILE A 28 0.46 -7.98 -26.09
CA ILE A 28 1.59 -7.79 -25.17
C ILE A 28 1.04 -7.52 -23.78
N SER A 29 1.42 -8.35 -22.79
CA SER A 29 0.92 -8.24 -21.41
C SER A 29 1.45 -6.99 -20.68
N GLY A 30 2.72 -6.65 -20.91
CA GLY A 30 3.46 -5.66 -20.13
C GLY A 30 3.99 -6.16 -18.78
N ASP A 31 3.76 -7.43 -18.42
CA ASP A 31 4.27 -8.02 -17.18
C ASP A 31 5.72 -8.50 -17.34
N ALA A 32 6.03 -9.07 -18.50
CA ALA A 32 7.39 -9.42 -18.86
C ALA A 32 8.20 -8.16 -19.22
N PRO A 33 9.53 -8.16 -18.97
CA PRO A 33 10.39 -7.09 -19.46
C PRO A 33 10.28 -6.96 -20.98
N ILE A 34 10.17 -5.74 -21.52
CA ILE A 34 10.12 -5.52 -22.97
C ILE A 34 11.49 -5.06 -23.48
N LEU A 35 11.99 -5.73 -24.53
CA LEU A 35 13.01 -5.21 -25.44
C LEU A 35 12.32 -4.82 -26.73
N LEU A 36 12.36 -3.53 -27.05
CA LEU A 36 11.80 -2.97 -28.26
C LEU A 36 12.92 -2.73 -29.29
N VAL A 37 12.69 -3.13 -30.53
CA VAL A 37 13.58 -2.81 -31.66
C VAL A 37 12.77 -2.20 -32.81
N HIS A 38 13.23 -1.07 -33.29
CA HIS A 38 12.73 -0.40 -34.50
C HIS A 38 13.56 -0.85 -35.71
N LEU A 39 12.89 -1.24 -36.79
CA LEU A 39 13.52 -1.64 -38.06
C LEU A 39 12.82 -0.93 -39.21
N GLN A 40 13.59 -0.19 -40.00
CA GLN A 40 13.16 0.61 -41.14
C GLN A 40 13.51 -0.06 -42.48
N ASP A 41 14.59 -0.84 -42.57
CA ASP A 41 15.04 -1.43 -43.84
C ASP A 41 15.60 -2.87 -43.73
N GLY A 42 15.81 -3.49 -44.90
CA GLY A 42 16.31 -4.87 -45.00
C GLY A 42 17.78 -5.07 -44.61
N SER A 43 18.59 -4.01 -44.53
CA SER A 43 19.98 -4.06 -44.08
C SER A 43 20.10 -4.21 -42.56
N GLU A 44 19.09 -3.78 -41.82
CA GLU A 44 19.03 -3.80 -40.35
C GLU A 44 18.64 -5.17 -39.78
N VAL A 45 18.18 -6.09 -40.62
CA VAL A 45 17.83 -7.48 -40.32
C VAL A 45 18.93 -8.24 -39.58
N ALA A 46 20.20 -7.83 -39.75
CA ALA A 46 21.33 -8.39 -38.99
C ALA A 46 21.18 -8.17 -37.47
N LEU A 47 20.67 -7.00 -37.03
CA LEU A 47 20.38 -6.71 -35.63
C LEU A 47 19.33 -7.67 -35.07
N LEU A 48 18.22 -7.87 -35.79
CA LEU A 48 17.17 -8.79 -35.36
C LEU A 48 17.69 -10.22 -35.22
N ARG A 49 18.55 -10.68 -36.13
CA ARG A 49 19.15 -12.01 -36.05
C ARG A 49 19.94 -12.20 -34.75
N ASP A 50 20.70 -11.20 -34.34
CA ASP A 50 21.46 -11.25 -33.09
C ASP A 50 20.53 -11.17 -31.86
N LEU A 51 19.47 -10.37 -31.93
CA LEU A 51 18.46 -10.27 -30.87
C LEU A 51 17.68 -11.58 -30.69
N LEU A 52 17.29 -12.27 -31.76
CA LEU A 52 16.63 -13.58 -31.68
C LEU A 52 17.54 -14.63 -31.01
N LYS A 53 18.83 -14.65 -31.35
CA LYS A 53 19.81 -15.54 -30.67
C LYS A 53 19.98 -15.18 -29.20
N ALA A 54 20.01 -13.88 -28.87
CA ALA A 54 20.14 -13.42 -27.49
C ALA A 54 18.88 -13.78 -26.68
N HIS A 55 17.70 -13.63 -27.27
CA HIS A 55 16.41 -14.02 -26.69
C HIS A 55 16.37 -15.52 -26.40
N GLU A 56 16.71 -16.35 -27.38
CA GLU A 56 16.82 -17.81 -27.23
C GLU A 56 17.76 -18.18 -26.08
N TYR A 57 18.96 -17.61 -26.08
CA TYR A 57 19.98 -17.89 -25.08
C TYR A 57 19.49 -17.54 -23.67
N LEU A 58 18.97 -16.32 -23.46
CA LEU A 58 18.53 -15.85 -22.16
C LEU A 58 17.31 -16.62 -21.64
N ARG A 59 16.34 -16.91 -22.52
CA ARG A 59 15.17 -17.69 -22.13
C ARG A 59 15.56 -19.12 -21.72
N ARG A 60 16.48 -19.77 -22.43
CA ARG A 60 17.04 -21.09 -22.03
C ARG A 60 17.79 -21.04 -20.69
N LYS A 61 18.19 -19.86 -20.24
CA LYS A 61 18.78 -19.60 -18.91
C LYS A 61 17.75 -19.18 -17.86
N GLY A 62 16.45 -19.24 -18.18
CA GLY A 62 15.35 -18.88 -17.27
C GLY A 62 15.07 -17.38 -17.22
N ILE A 63 15.62 -16.59 -18.14
CA ILE A 63 15.40 -15.14 -18.23
C ILE A 63 14.43 -14.87 -19.39
N ALA A 64 13.14 -14.82 -19.09
CA ALA A 64 12.10 -14.49 -20.06
C ALA A 64 11.92 -12.98 -20.24
N PHE A 65 11.69 -12.54 -21.47
CA PHE A 65 11.34 -11.16 -21.83
C PHE A 65 10.61 -11.15 -23.18
N ASP A 66 9.80 -10.11 -23.41
CA ASP A 66 9.11 -9.89 -24.68
C ASP A 66 10.07 -9.16 -25.63
N LEU A 67 10.37 -9.77 -26.79
CA LEU A 67 11.06 -9.11 -27.89
C LEU A 67 10.01 -8.54 -28.85
N VAL A 68 9.84 -7.22 -28.81
CA VAL A 68 8.88 -6.50 -29.66
C VAL A 68 9.64 -5.87 -30.82
N VAL A 69 9.27 -6.26 -32.04
CA VAL A 69 9.84 -5.76 -33.29
C VAL A 69 8.82 -4.85 -33.95
N LEU A 70 9.16 -3.57 -34.11
CA LEU A 70 8.37 -2.60 -34.84
C LEU A 70 8.94 -2.42 -36.25
N ASN A 71 8.11 -2.73 -37.25
CA ASN A 71 8.40 -2.48 -38.65
C ASN A 71 7.96 -1.06 -39.02
N ASP A 72 8.95 -0.17 -39.11
CA ASP A 72 8.82 1.27 -39.38
C ASP A 72 8.96 1.61 -40.89
N HIS A 73 9.08 0.61 -41.77
CA HIS A 73 9.29 0.82 -43.20
C HIS A 73 8.14 1.63 -43.85
N GLU A 74 8.47 2.50 -44.81
CA GLU A 74 7.49 3.25 -45.60
C GLU A 74 6.48 2.33 -46.32
N SER A 75 5.23 2.77 -46.38
CA SER A 75 4.05 2.00 -46.82
C SER A 75 4.13 1.39 -48.23
N SER A 76 5.03 1.86 -49.09
CA SER A 76 5.18 1.38 -50.48
C SER A 76 5.89 0.01 -50.59
N TYR A 77 6.72 -0.38 -49.61
CA TYR A 77 7.46 -1.66 -49.59
C TYR A 77 7.34 -2.42 -48.26
N LEU A 78 6.44 -1.97 -47.39
CA LEU A 78 6.25 -2.46 -46.01
C LEU A 78 5.98 -3.97 -45.93
N GLN A 79 5.27 -4.53 -46.92
CA GLN A 79 4.93 -5.96 -46.96
C GLN A 79 6.16 -6.85 -47.17
N ASP A 80 7.17 -6.39 -47.91
CA ASP A 80 8.36 -7.18 -48.21
C ASP A 80 9.23 -7.35 -46.96
N LEU A 81 9.49 -6.25 -46.24
CA LEU A 81 10.20 -6.32 -44.96
C LEU A 81 9.38 -7.12 -43.94
N GLN A 82 8.07 -6.92 -43.85
CA GLN A 82 7.22 -7.67 -42.93
C GLN A 82 7.33 -9.19 -43.14
N ASN A 83 7.31 -9.65 -44.39
CA ASN A 83 7.44 -11.06 -44.73
C ASN A 83 8.83 -11.59 -44.35
N ILE A 84 9.90 -10.81 -44.58
CA ILE A 84 11.27 -11.18 -44.19
C ILE A 84 11.35 -11.34 -42.66
N LEU A 85 10.80 -10.39 -41.89
CA LEU A 85 10.82 -10.43 -40.43
C LEU A 85 10.07 -11.66 -39.90
N LEU A 86 8.88 -11.95 -40.43
CA LEU A 86 8.11 -13.14 -40.05
C LEU A 86 8.86 -14.44 -40.39
N GLN A 87 9.43 -14.55 -41.59
CA GLN A 87 10.22 -15.73 -41.98
C GLN A 87 11.44 -15.94 -41.10
N MET A 88 12.09 -14.86 -40.63
CA MET A 88 13.21 -14.99 -39.69
C MET A 88 12.79 -15.53 -38.34
N VAL A 89 11.64 -15.08 -37.82
CA VAL A 89 11.12 -15.55 -36.54
C VAL A 89 10.65 -17.00 -36.66
N GLU A 90 9.94 -17.35 -37.74
CA GLU A 90 9.51 -18.72 -38.04
C GLU A 90 10.70 -19.67 -38.26
N GLY A 91 11.78 -19.21 -38.90
CA GLY A 91 13.00 -19.97 -39.10
C GLY A 91 13.90 -20.06 -37.86
N SER A 92 13.51 -19.42 -36.74
CA SER A 92 14.26 -19.44 -35.48
C SER A 92 13.67 -20.45 -34.49
N PRO A 93 14.45 -20.92 -33.50
CA PRO A 93 13.94 -21.73 -32.39
C PRO A 93 12.82 -21.05 -31.56
N GLU A 94 12.53 -19.78 -31.82
CA GLU A 94 11.50 -18.97 -31.18
C GLU A 94 10.09 -19.12 -31.79
N GLN A 95 9.92 -19.85 -32.90
CA GLN A 95 8.63 -19.97 -33.59
C GLN A 95 7.46 -20.38 -32.68
N SER A 96 7.70 -21.29 -31.73
CA SER A 96 6.68 -21.75 -30.78
C SER A 96 6.27 -20.69 -29.72
N TRP A 97 6.93 -19.54 -29.73
CA TRP A 97 6.78 -18.43 -28.79
C TRP A 97 6.38 -17.11 -29.46
N VAL A 98 5.98 -17.16 -30.73
CA VAL A 98 5.36 -16.01 -31.39
C VAL A 98 4.04 -15.69 -30.70
N ASP A 99 3.84 -14.41 -30.38
CA ASP A 99 2.63 -13.88 -29.73
C ASP A 99 2.26 -14.60 -28.41
N ARG A 100 3.29 -15.02 -27.67
CA ARG A 100 3.15 -15.60 -26.32
C ARG A 100 3.91 -14.77 -25.29
N PRO A 101 3.46 -14.74 -24.02
CA PRO A 101 4.21 -14.09 -22.94
C PRO A 101 5.65 -14.60 -22.84
N GLY A 102 6.61 -13.69 -22.75
CA GLY A 102 8.05 -13.98 -22.79
C GLY A 102 8.59 -14.32 -24.19
N GLY A 103 7.82 -14.00 -25.24
CA GLY A 103 8.05 -14.43 -26.61
C GLY A 103 8.44 -13.30 -27.57
N VAL A 104 8.15 -13.50 -28.86
CA VAL A 104 8.47 -12.54 -29.93
C VAL A 104 7.19 -11.98 -30.53
N PHE A 105 7.11 -10.65 -30.65
CA PHE A 105 5.96 -9.93 -31.18
C PHE A 105 6.42 -9.05 -32.34
N VAL A 106 5.98 -9.36 -33.55
CA VAL A 106 6.26 -8.54 -34.75
C VAL A 106 5.03 -7.69 -35.04
N ARG A 107 5.15 -6.37 -34.98
CA ARG A 107 4.05 -5.43 -35.21
C ARG A 107 4.43 -4.42 -36.28
N ARG A 108 3.45 -4.07 -37.11
CA ARG A 108 3.61 -3.02 -38.11
C ARG A 108 3.28 -1.68 -37.49
N THR A 109 4.14 -0.72 -37.69
CA THR A 109 4.02 0.60 -37.08
C THR A 109 2.78 1.35 -37.58
N ASP A 110 2.40 1.19 -38.85
CA ASP A 110 1.19 1.80 -39.43
C ASP A 110 -0.14 1.31 -38.81
N LEU A 111 -0.13 0.16 -38.12
CA LEU A 111 -1.28 -0.38 -37.37
C LEU A 111 -1.25 -0.02 -35.87
N VAL A 112 -0.19 0.64 -35.40
CA VAL A 112 -0.03 1.08 -34.01
C VAL A 112 -0.27 2.58 -33.94
N GLN A 113 -1.20 3.01 -33.08
CA GLN A 113 -1.51 4.43 -32.90
C GLN A 113 -0.28 5.18 -32.35
N PRO A 114 -0.08 6.47 -32.69
CA PRO A 114 1.08 7.23 -32.25
C PRO A 114 1.30 7.21 -30.73
N GLU A 115 0.23 7.34 -29.94
CA GLU A 115 0.28 7.31 -28.47
C GLU A 115 0.68 5.93 -27.92
N ASP A 116 0.30 4.86 -28.62
CA ASP A 116 0.65 3.49 -28.24
C ASP A 116 2.10 3.14 -28.60
N ARG A 117 2.68 3.79 -29.61
CA ARG A 117 4.13 3.71 -29.88
C ARG A 117 4.93 4.33 -28.74
N ILE A 118 4.50 5.52 -28.27
CA ILE A 118 5.09 6.16 -27.08
C ILE A 118 4.97 5.25 -25.85
N LEU A 119 3.82 4.58 -25.69
CA LEU A 119 3.61 3.61 -24.62
C LEU A 119 4.59 2.43 -24.70
N LEU A 120 4.74 1.82 -25.88
CA LEU A 120 5.66 0.69 -26.10
C LEU A 120 7.12 1.08 -25.78
N GLU A 121 7.57 2.23 -26.28
CA GLU A 121 8.90 2.77 -25.98
C GLU A 121 9.09 3.08 -24.49
N ALA A 122 8.06 3.66 -23.84
CA ALA A 122 8.12 3.98 -22.41
C ALA A 122 8.15 2.71 -21.53
N ALA A 123 7.41 1.67 -21.93
CA ALA A 123 7.36 0.38 -21.26
C ALA A 123 8.64 -0.44 -21.42
N ALA A 124 9.34 -0.25 -22.55
CA ALA A 124 10.56 -0.97 -22.85
C ALA A 124 11.68 -0.65 -21.85
N ARG A 125 12.37 -1.71 -21.43
CA ARG A 125 13.61 -1.61 -20.64
C ARG A 125 14.84 -1.39 -21.52
N VAL A 126 14.71 -1.74 -22.79
CA VAL A 126 15.71 -1.58 -23.85
C VAL A 126 14.95 -1.18 -25.11
N VAL A 127 15.36 -0.07 -25.72
CA VAL A 127 14.91 0.43 -27.02
C VAL A 127 16.15 0.50 -27.91
N MET A 128 16.09 -0.24 -29.01
CA MET A 128 17.12 -0.29 -30.04
C MET A 128 16.55 0.20 -31.36
N ASP A 129 17.40 0.81 -32.16
CA ASP A 129 17.05 1.30 -33.50
C ASP A 129 18.01 0.66 -34.51
N GLY A 130 17.48 0.07 -35.58
CA GLY A 130 18.28 -0.49 -36.66
C GLY A 130 19.25 0.53 -37.26
N ALA A 131 18.84 1.80 -37.32
CA ALA A 131 19.64 2.90 -37.85
C ALA A 131 20.89 3.21 -36.99
N ASP A 132 20.89 2.83 -35.71
CA ASP A 132 22.02 3.00 -34.79
C ASP A 132 23.07 1.87 -34.93
N GLY A 133 22.87 0.96 -35.88
CA GLY A 133 23.81 -0.10 -36.23
C GLY A 133 23.69 -1.36 -35.38
N SER A 134 24.76 -2.16 -35.35
CA SER A 134 24.77 -3.49 -34.75
C SER A 134 24.52 -3.49 -33.23
N LEU A 135 24.05 -4.63 -32.70
CA LEU A 135 23.84 -4.84 -31.27
C LEU A 135 25.08 -4.43 -30.45
N ARG A 136 26.28 -4.78 -30.93
CA ARG A 136 27.55 -4.46 -30.25
C ARG A 136 27.83 -2.95 -30.20
N GLN A 137 27.44 -2.19 -31.22
CA GLN A 137 27.62 -0.73 -31.23
C GLN A 137 26.67 -0.07 -30.23
N GLN A 138 25.40 -0.48 -30.24
CA GLN A 138 24.39 0.08 -29.33
C GLN A 138 24.68 -0.25 -27.85
N LEU A 139 25.19 -1.45 -27.54
CA LEU A 139 25.60 -1.81 -26.17
C LEU A 139 26.80 -1.01 -25.63
N LYS A 140 27.57 -0.36 -26.52
CA LYS A 140 28.73 0.47 -26.16
C LYS A 140 28.39 1.94 -25.90
N ARG A 141 27.11 2.33 -25.89
CA ARG A 141 26.68 3.70 -25.58
C ARG A 141 27.29 4.20 -24.24
N PRO A 142 27.76 5.46 -24.16
CA PRO A 142 28.36 6.02 -22.95
C PRO A 142 27.42 5.93 -21.74
N GLN A 143 27.98 5.76 -20.55
CA GLN A 143 27.24 5.82 -19.28
C GLN A 143 26.64 7.20 -19.08
N ILE A 144 25.34 7.24 -18.74
CA ILE A 144 24.72 8.46 -18.24
C ILE A 144 25.29 8.69 -16.84
N PRO A 145 25.92 9.85 -16.57
CA PRO A 145 26.45 10.14 -15.24
C PRO A 145 25.35 10.04 -14.17
N PHE A 146 25.65 9.34 -13.07
CA PHE A 146 24.74 9.11 -11.93
C PHE A 146 24.64 10.31 -10.98
N GLY A 147 25.07 11.49 -11.42
CA GLY A 147 25.20 12.68 -10.59
C GLY A 147 26.06 13.73 -11.29
N PRO A 148 26.27 14.88 -10.63
CA PRO A 148 27.14 15.93 -11.14
C PRO A 148 28.57 15.41 -11.33
N ALA A 149 29.28 15.96 -12.31
CA ALA A 149 30.68 15.63 -12.54
C ALA A 149 31.54 16.00 -11.31
N PRO A 150 32.66 15.28 -11.05
CA PRO A 150 33.56 15.62 -9.95
C PRO A 150 33.92 17.11 -9.95
N GLY A 151 33.79 17.77 -8.79
CA GLY A 151 34.09 19.19 -8.62
C GLY A 151 32.96 20.17 -9.00
N GLN A 152 31.85 19.72 -9.60
CA GLN A 152 30.71 20.62 -9.90
C GLN A 152 29.97 21.07 -8.64
N ILE A 153 29.88 20.21 -7.63
CA ILE A 153 29.34 20.57 -6.31
C ILE A 153 30.48 20.42 -5.31
N PRO A 154 30.76 21.45 -4.47
CA PRO A 154 31.78 21.38 -3.45
C PRO A 154 31.56 20.19 -2.51
N GLU A 155 32.61 19.42 -2.27
CA GLU A 155 32.61 18.38 -1.24
C GLU A 155 33.01 18.95 0.11
N LEU A 156 32.30 18.55 1.16
CA LEU A 156 32.52 18.90 2.54
C LEU A 156 33.26 17.76 3.23
N THR A 157 34.32 18.10 3.95
CA THR A 157 35.05 17.15 4.80
C THR A 157 34.56 17.29 6.24
N ALA A 158 34.01 16.22 6.81
CA ALA A 158 33.62 16.22 8.21
C ALA A 158 34.87 16.36 9.09
N GLN A 159 34.84 17.28 10.05
CA GLN A 159 35.91 17.44 11.02
C GLN A 159 35.71 16.47 12.19
N PRO A 160 36.79 15.94 12.80
CA PRO A 160 36.69 15.18 14.04
C PRO A 160 36.06 16.07 15.12
N SER A 161 34.96 15.60 15.72
CA SER A 161 34.36 16.29 16.86
C SER A 161 35.26 16.12 18.09
N MET A 162 35.55 17.23 18.76
CA MET A 162 35.77 17.20 20.21
C MET A 162 34.44 16.72 20.81
N ARG A 163 34.44 15.62 21.57
CA ARG A 163 33.26 15.17 22.33
C ARG A 163 32.86 16.31 23.28
N GLY A 164 31.92 17.15 22.86
CA GLY A 164 31.29 18.10 23.76
C GLY A 164 30.40 17.32 24.72
N GLU A 165 30.43 17.66 25.99
CA GLU A 165 29.47 17.18 26.98
C GLU A 165 28.08 17.66 26.54
N SER A 166 27.35 16.80 25.83
CA SER A 166 25.93 17.02 25.60
C SER A 166 25.22 16.73 26.91
N ALA A 167 24.36 17.65 27.36
CA ALA A 167 23.30 17.24 28.28
C ALA A 167 22.55 16.09 27.59
N ALA A 168 22.45 14.96 28.27
CA ALA A 168 21.63 13.86 27.78
C ALA A 168 20.21 14.40 27.52
N PRO A 169 19.50 13.91 26.50
CA PRO A 169 18.07 14.19 26.42
C PRO A 169 17.43 13.85 27.76
N SER A 170 16.31 14.50 28.06
CA SER A 170 15.39 14.08 29.11
C SER A 170 14.90 12.67 28.78
N VAL A 171 15.71 11.65 29.03
CA VAL A 171 15.32 10.25 28.93
C VAL A 171 14.14 10.10 29.87
N VAL A 172 12.97 9.76 29.31
CA VAL A 172 11.76 9.53 30.10
C VAL A 172 12.12 8.52 31.19
N ARG A 173 12.00 8.94 32.45
CA ARG A 173 12.42 8.11 33.58
C ARG A 173 11.40 6.98 33.72
N SER A 174 11.88 5.76 33.92
CA SER A 174 11.05 4.54 34.05
C SER A 174 9.91 4.65 35.09
N GLY A 175 10.05 5.52 36.10
CA GLY A 175 9.00 5.77 37.11
C GLY A 175 7.83 6.65 36.66
N GLN A 176 7.80 7.12 35.41
CA GLN A 176 6.74 7.98 34.86
C GLN A 176 5.77 7.24 33.91
N LEU A 177 6.04 5.98 33.59
CA LEU A 177 5.27 5.20 32.61
C LEU A 177 4.50 4.06 33.30
N GLU A 178 3.25 3.86 32.91
CA GLU A 178 2.43 2.71 33.30
C GLU A 178 2.84 1.47 32.49
N MET A 179 2.81 0.28 33.10
CA MET A 179 3.14 -1.01 32.46
C MET A 179 4.50 -1.05 31.75
N PHE A 180 5.52 -0.41 32.34
CA PHE A 180 6.86 -0.36 31.76
C PHE A 180 7.49 -1.76 31.66
N ASN A 181 7.89 -2.17 30.45
CA ASN A 181 8.41 -3.51 30.17
C ASN A 181 9.94 -3.56 30.00
N GLY A 182 10.65 -2.50 30.39
CA GLY A 182 12.10 -2.37 30.22
C GLY A 182 12.53 -1.60 28.95
N ILE A 183 11.63 -1.49 27.96
CA ILE A 183 11.88 -0.77 26.70
C ILE A 183 10.89 0.40 26.55
N GLY A 184 9.62 0.18 26.88
CA GLY A 184 8.58 1.19 26.78
C GLY A 184 7.42 0.96 27.74
N GLY A 185 6.48 1.91 27.76
CA GLY A 185 5.28 1.88 28.61
C GLY A 185 4.28 2.97 28.24
N PHE A 186 3.09 2.94 28.83
CA PHE A 186 2.04 3.91 28.57
C PHE A 186 2.28 5.23 29.32
N ALA A 187 2.04 6.35 28.66
CA ALA A 187 2.06 7.68 29.24
C ALA A 187 0.68 8.34 29.14
N ASP A 188 0.48 9.40 29.92
CA ASP A 188 -0.68 10.29 29.84
C ASP A 188 -2.01 9.52 29.82
N GLU A 189 -2.17 8.62 30.79
CA GLU A 189 -3.35 7.75 30.94
C GLU A 189 -3.65 6.88 29.71
N GLY A 190 -2.60 6.45 29.00
CA GLY A 190 -2.70 5.59 27.82
C GLY A 190 -2.88 6.35 26.50
N ARG A 191 -2.76 7.68 26.49
CA ARG A 191 -2.77 8.49 25.26
C ARG A 191 -1.57 8.18 24.36
N GLU A 192 -0.44 7.86 24.98
CA GLU A 192 0.78 7.53 24.26
C GLU A 192 1.38 6.23 24.76
N TYR A 193 2.05 5.52 23.86
CA TYR A 193 2.99 4.47 24.21
C TYR A 193 4.40 4.97 23.90
N VAL A 194 5.22 5.08 24.93
CA VAL A 194 6.56 5.70 24.89
C VAL A 194 7.62 4.60 24.85
N ILE A 195 8.57 4.73 23.93
CA ILE A 195 9.63 3.75 23.65
C ILE A 195 10.97 4.44 23.78
N SER A 196 11.88 3.87 24.57
CA SER A 196 13.28 4.30 24.62
C SER A 196 14.11 3.46 23.66
N VAL A 197 14.64 4.07 22.60
CA VAL A 197 15.45 3.39 21.58
C VAL A 197 16.91 3.77 21.73
N ASP A 198 17.77 2.80 22.03
CA ASP A 198 19.23 2.98 22.11
C ASP A 198 19.92 1.86 21.32
N GLN A 199 20.30 2.18 20.07
CA GLN A 199 20.92 1.25 19.14
C GLN A 199 22.29 0.77 19.63
N ASP A 200 23.08 1.65 20.25
CA ASP A 200 24.45 1.34 20.67
C ASP A 200 24.45 0.45 21.92
N ALA A 201 23.47 0.64 22.81
CA ALA A 201 23.26 -0.23 23.97
C ALA A 201 22.43 -1.49 23.66
N GLY A 202 21.99 -1.69 22.41
CA GLY A 202 21.12 -2.80 22.02
C GLY A 202 19.73 -2.78 22.65
N LYS A 203 19.27 -1.63 23.15
CA LYS A 203 17.91 -1.46 23.69
C LYS A 203 16.95 -1.15 22.54
N LEU A 204 16.54 -2.20 21.87
CA LEU A 204 15.55 -2.18 20.79
C LEU A 204 14.38 -3.08 21.17
N PRO A 205 13.15 -2.77 20.73
CA PRO A 205 12.06 -3.74 20.73
C PRO A 205 12.47 -5.10 20.14
N PRO A 206 11.87 -6.21 20.59
CA PRO A 206 12.18 -7.55 20.06
C PRO A 206 11.79 -7.71 18.59
N GLN A 207 10.87 -6.88 18.11
CA GLN A 207 10.39 -6.73 16.73
C GLN A 207 10.00 -5.26 16.55
N PRO A 208 10.00 -4.71 15.32
CA PRO A 208 9.56 -3.34 15.08
C PRO A 208 8.16 -3.09 15.67
N TRP A 209 8.05 -2.10 16.55
CA TRP A 209 6.80 -1.64 17.11
C TRP A 209 6.28 -0.50 16.25
N SER A 210 5.14 -0.71 15.61
CA SER A 210 4.59 0.23 14.63
C SER A 210 3.33 0.93 15.10
N ASN A 211 3.14 2.15 14.62
CA ASN A 211 1.90 2.89 14.68
C ASN A 211 1.38 3.15 13.26
N VAL A 212 0.14 2.76 13.00
CA VAL A 212 -0.56 3.08 11.75
C VAL A 212 -1.35 4.35 11.99
N VAL A 213 -1.01 5.41 11.26
CA VAL A 213 -1.73 6.67 11.27
C VAL A 213 -2.45 6.79 9.94
N ALA A 214 -3.78 6.80 9.98
CA ALA A 214 -4.61 6.84 8.79
C ALA A 214 -5.84 7.70 9.00
N HIS A 215 -6.34 8.22 7.89
CA HIS A 215 -7.73 8.64 7.71
C HIS A 215 -8.28 7.89 6.48
N PRO A 216 -9.56 8.01 6.10
CA PRO A 216 -10.18 7.13 5.11
C PRO A 216 -9.45 6.97 3.77
N THR A 217 -8.68 7.98 3.34
CA THR A 217 -8.10 8.05 1.99
C THR A 217 -6.58 8.19 1.98
N PHE A 218 -5.91 8.19 3.12
CA PHE A 218 -4.45 8.37 3.19
C PHE A 218 -3.91 7.83 4.52
N GLY A 219 -2.66 7.41 4.54
CA GLY A 219 -2.04 6.98 5.78
C GLY A 219 -0.57 6.65 5.64
N PHE A 220 0.05 6.42 6.79
CA PHE A 220 1.39 5.88 6.91
C PHE A 220 1.47 4.90 8.07
N ALA A 221 2.46 4.01 8.03
CA ALA A 221 2.85 3.22 9.19
C ALA A 221 4.29 3.59 9.52
N ALA A 222 4.53 4.07 10.74
CA ALA A 222 5.85 4.37 11.26
C ALA A 222 6.24 3.33 12.31
N THR A 223 7.52 3.04 12.45
CA THR A 223 8.07 2.18 13.50
C THR A 223 8.76 3.04 14.55
N GLU A 224 9.24 2.43 15.63
CA GLU A 224 10.17 3.10 16.54
C GLU A 224 11.48 3.50 15.86
N GLY A 225 11.84 2.79 14.78
CA GLY A 225 13.07 3.04 14.03
C GLY A 225 12.95 4.16 13.01
N SER A 226 11.78 4.37 12.40
CA SER A 226 11.69 5.21 11.21
C SER A 226 10.30 5.79 10.92
N PRO A 227 10.21 6.80 10.02
CA PRO A 227 8.93 7.27 9.50
C PRO A 227 8.14 6.22 8.71
N GLY A 228 8.78 5.09 8.37
CA GLY A 228 8.21 3.93 7.69
C GLY A 228 7.81 4.20 6.24
N TYR A 229 6.54 3.96 5.90
CA TYR A 229 6.02 4.10 4.54
C TYR A 229 4.63 4.75 4.51
N THR A 230 4.28 5.32 3.36
CA THR A 230 3.09 6.16 3.14
C THR A 230 2.33 5.70 1.90
N TRP A 231 1.00 5.75 1.94
CA TRP A 231 0.10 5.42 0.83
C TRP A 231 -1.01 6.45 0.66
N SER A 232 -1.57 6.46 -0.54
CA SER A 232 -2.70 7.30 -0.93
C SER A 232 -3.83 6.42 -1.45
N ARG A 233 -5.00 6.51 -0.84
CA ARG A 233 -6.24 5.73 -1.09
C ARG A 233 -6.17 4.24 -0.83
N ASN A 234 -5.13 3.57 -1.30
CA ASN A 234 -4.97 2.12 -1.23
C ASN A 234 -3.52 1.76 -0.84
N SER A 235 -3.36 1.09 0.31
CA SER A 235 -2.05 0.73 0.89
C SER A 235 -1.34 -0.40 0.15
N HIS A 236 -1.96 -1.00 -0.85
CA HIS A 236 -1.32 -1.94 -1.77
C HIS A 236 -1.09 -1.31 -3.13
N ASP A 237 -2.13 -0.89 -3.84
CA ASP A 237 -2.04 -0.49 -5.25
C ASP A 237 -1.45 0.90 -5.48
N ASN A 238 -1.44 1.78 -4.46
CA ASN A 238 -0.94 3.15 -4.59
C ASN A 238 -0.10 3.58 -3.37
N ARG A 239 0.96 2.82 -3.12
CA ARG A 239 2.02 3.24 -2.19
C ARG A 239 2.81 4.39 -2.79
N LEU A 240 3.08 5.41 -1.97
CA LEU A 240 3.96 6.51 -2.36
C LEU A 240 5.42 6.14 -2.12
N THR A 241 5.67 5.44 -1.02
CA THR A 241 6.99 4.99 -0.55
C THR A 241 6.96 3.50 -0.22
N PRO A 242 8.11 2.80 -0.18
CA PRO A 242 8.12 1.34 -0.13
C PRO A 242 7.73 0.78 1.23
N TRP A 243 6.73 -0.09 1.24
CA TRP A 243 6.50 -1.04 2.33
C TRP A 243 7.51 -2.19 2.24
N ARG A 244 8.12 -2.56 3.37
CA ARG A 244 9.07 -3.66 3.46
C ARG A 244 8.73 -4.55 4.64
N ASN A 245 8.31 -5.78 4.37
CA ASN A 245 8.10 -6.78 5.40
C ASN A 245 9.43 -7.40 5.84
N ASN A 246 10.26 -6.61 6.53
CA ASN A 246 11.56 -7.04 7.03
C ASN A 246 11.71 -6.67 8.51
N PRO A 247 11.31 -7.57 9.43
CA PRO A 247 11.39 -7.31 10.86
C PRO A 247 12.81 -7.22 11.42
N VAL A 248 13.83 -7.67 10.66
CA VAL A 248 15.20 -7.73 11.15
C VAL A 248 15.90 -6.39 11.00
N SER A 249 15.78 -5.76 9.83
CA SER A 249 16.52 -4.53 9.54
C SER A 249 15.65 -3.29 9.39
N ASP A 250 14.32 -3.44 9.33
CA ASP A 250 13.34 -2.36 9.16
C ASP A 250 13.82 -1.23 8.23
N PRO A 251 14.14 -1.53 6.94
CA PRO A 251 14.81 -0.55 6.09
C PRO A 251 13.85 0.59 5.74
N PRO A 252 14.16 1.85 6.07
CA PRO A 252 13.24 2.95 5.83
C PRO A 252 13.19 3.35 4.35
N GLY A 253 12.00 3.66 3.86
CA GLY A 253 11.76 4.32 2.57
C GLY A 253 11.73 5.84 2.66
N GLU A 254 11.73 6.39 3.88
CA GLU A 254 11.56 7.80 4.20
C GLU A 254 12.57 8.19 5.27
N ALA A 255 13.20 9.36 5.15
CA ALA A 255 14.17 9.82 6.13
C ALA A 255 14.24 11.35 6.19
N ILE A 256 14.49 11.87 7.39
CA ILE A 256 14.88 13.27 7.60
C ILE A 256 16.28 13.27 8.19
N PHE A 257 17.22 13.86 7.46
CA PHE A 257 18.59 14.04 7.90
C PHE A 257 18.80 15.46 8.42
N ILE A 258 19.61 15.59 9.46
CA ILE A 258 20.11 16.85 9.99
C ILE A 258 21.63 16.79 9.92
N ARG A 259 22.24 17.78 9.26
CA ARG A 259 23.69 17.95 9.19
C ARG A 259 24.09 19.26 9.85
N ASP A 260 25.05 19.21 10.75
CA ASP A 260 25.71 20.39 11.31
C ASP A 260 26.77 20.86 10.30
N GLU A 261 26.62 22.08 9.79
CA GLU A 261 27.52 22.64 8.77
C GLU A 261 28.88 23.06 9.36
N GLU A 262 28.98 23.27 10.67
CA GLU A 262 30.26 23.62 11.31
C GLU A 262 31.18 22.40 11.45
N THR A 263 30.58 21.22 11.69
CA THR A 263 31.34 19.97 11.89
C THR A 263 31.30 19.02 10.69
N GLY A 264 30.34 19.19 9.79
CA GLY A 264 30.05 18.26 8.69
C GLY A 264 29.45 16.92 9.15
N GLN A 265 29.12 16.76 10.44
CA GLN A 265 28.47 15.56 10.96
C GLN A 265 26.98 15.58 10.67
N PHE A 266 26.40 14.41 10.39
CA PHE A 266 24.97 14.26 10.19
C PHE A 266 24.40 13.06 10.95
N TRP A 267 23.10 13.10 11.15
CA TRP A 267 22.27 12.02 11.68
C TRP A 267 20.85 12.16 11.15
N SER A 268 20.01 11.19 11.47
CA SER A 268 18.58 11.17 11.14
C SER A 268 17.77 11.65 12.34
N ALA A 269 16.66 12.34 12.09
CA ALA A 269 15.69 12.74 13.13
C ALA A 269 14.99 11.53 13.79
N THR A 270 15.15 10.34 13.20
CA THR A 270 14.71 9.03 13.69
C THR A 270 15.92 8.09 13.89
N PRO A 271 15.81 7.00 14.67
CA PRO A 271 16.93 6.06 14.89
C PRO A 271 17.54 5.47 13.61
N LEU A 272 16.70 5.14 12.61
CA LEU A 272 17.12 4.73 11.28
C LEU A 272 16.83 5.86 10.29
N PRO A 273 17.56 5.98 9.17
CA PRO A 273 18.63 5.09 8.72
C PRO A 273 20.04 5.43 9.27
N ALA A 274 20.26 6.66 9.74
CA ALA A 274 21.57 7.12 10.22
C ALA A 274 21.44 7.68 11.65
N GLY A 275 21.39 6.81 12.65
CA GLY A 275 21.19 7.20 14.06
C GLY A 275 22.21 8.21 14.59
N GLY A 276 21.85 8.86 15.69
CA GLY A 276 22.64 9.93 16.31
C GLY A 276 23.74 9.49 17.28
N GLY A 277 23.86 8.20 17.62
CA GLY A 277 24.77 7.71 18.65
C GLY A 277 24.40 8.16 20.07
N GLN A 278 23.16 8.65 20.26
CA GLN A 278 22.51 8.91 21.54
C GLN A 278 21.10 8.31 21.49
N PRO A 279 20.48 8.01 22.64
CA PRO A 279 19.13 7.45 22.67
C PRO A 279 18.09 8.38 22.04
N TYR A 280 17.01 7.77 21.55
CA TYR A 280 15.80 8.44 21.09
C TYR A 280 14.65 8.11 22.03
N THR A 281 13.75 9.06 22.24
CA THR A 281 12.43 8.81 22.82
C THR A 281 11.41 8.82 21.69
N VAL A 282 10.67 7.73 21.51
CA VAL A 282 9.62 7.62 20.50
C VAL A 282 8.28 7.55 21.19
N ARG A 283 7.28 8.27 20.69
CA ARG A 283 5.92 8.28 21.20
C ARG A 283 4.98 7.89 20.08
N HIS A 284 4.26 6.80 20.26
CA HIS A 284 3.12 6.49 19.41
C HIS A 284 1.86 6.98 20.11
N GLY A 285 1.13 7.88 19.46
CA GLY A 285 -0.16 8.38 19.92
C GLY A 285 -1.25 8.09 18.90
N GLN A 286 -2.50 8.38 19.25
CA GLN A 286 -3.61 8.20 18.33
C GLN A 286 -3.60 9.30 17.26
N GLY A 287 -3.26 8.92 16.02
CA GLY A 287 -3.18 9.83 14.89
C GLY A 287 -1.82 10.50 14.66
N TYR A 288 -0.79 10.17 15.46
CA TYR A 288 0.56 10.70 15.27
C TYR A 288 1.66 9.80 15.83
N SER A 289 2.90 10.03 15.38
CA SER A 289 4.11 9.48 16.01
C SER A 289 5.14 10.58 16.19
N ALA A 290 5.79 10.66 17.35
CA ALA A 290 6.83 11.64 17.65
C ALA A 290 8.18 10.96 17.93
N PHE A 291 9.26 11.58 17.47
CA PHE A 291 10.64 11.14 17.69
C PHE A 291 11.43 12.29 18.29
N GLU A 292 11.96 12.10 19.48
CA GLU A 292 12.72 13.09 20.24
C GLU A 292 14.18 12.64 20.36
N HIS A 293 15.10 13.57 20.11
CA HIS A 293 16.53 13.32 20.16
C HIS A 293 17.29 14.59 20.56
N ALA A 294 18.43 14.43 21.22
CA ALA A 294 19.35 15.53 21.48
C ALA A 294 20.78 15.10 21.20
N ARG A 295 21.53 15.94 20.47
CA ARG A 295 22.92 15.68 20.14
C ARG A 295 23.68 17.00 19.94
N ASN A 296 24.88 17.08 20.52
CA ASN A 296 25.83 18.19 20.29
C ASN A 296 25.21 19.59 20.51
N GLY A 297 24.34 19.72 21.50
CA GLY A 297 23.65 20.98 21.80
C GLY A 297 22.49 21.33 20.84
N LEU A 298 22.02 20.38 20.04
CA LEU A 298 20.78 20.50 19.26
C LEU A 298 19.75 19.51 19.79
N ALA A 299 18.60 20.01 20.25
CA ALA A 299 17.42 19.19 20.52
C ALA A 299 16.51 19.19 19.28
N SER A 300 15.97 18.02 18.93
CA SER A 300 15.07 17.84 17.79
C SER A 300 13.86 16.99 18.16
N THR A 301 12.68 17.43 17.76
CA THR A 301 11.43 16.67 17.85
C THR A 301 10.80 16.59 16.46
N LEU A 302 10.67 15.39 15.91
CA LEU A 302 9.93 15.13 14.68
C LEU A 302 8.56 14.55 15.02
N LEU A 303 7.49 15.29 14.73
CA LEU A 303 6.11 14.81 14.82
C LEU A 303 5.58 14.48 13.42
N LEU A 304 5.05 13.27 13.26
CA LEU A 304 4.43 12.77 12.04
C LEU A 304 2.93 12.64 12.25
N PHE A 305 2.11 13.21 11.36
CA PHE A 305 0.67 13.01 11.38
C PHE A 305 0.05 13.18 9.99
N VAL A 306 -1.22 12.80 9.86
CA VAL A 306 -2.03 13.00 8.65
C VAL A 306 -3.19 13.94 9.01
N PRO A 307 -3.36 15.08 8.32
CA PRO A 307 -4.52 15.94 8.54
C PRO A 307 -5.85 15.21 8.31
N PRO A 308 -6.96 15.62 8.94
CA PRO A 308 -8.20 14.84 8.94
C PRO A 308 -8.84 14.67 7.55
N THR A 309 -8.60 15.61 6.64
CA THR A 309 -9.31 15.71 5.35
C THR A 309 -8.40 15.58 4.13
N ASP A 310 -7.09 15.69 4.30
CA ASP A 310 -6.17 15.93 3.19
C ASP A 310 -5.14 14.80 3.04
N GLU A 311 -4.84 14.46 1.79
CA GLU A 311 -3.97 13.35 1.40
C GLU A 311 -2.48 13.72 1.51
N VAL A 312 -2.07 14.07 2.73
CA VAL A 312 -0.73 14.58 3.05
C VAL A 312 -0.25 14.01 4.37
N LYS A 313 0.98 13.49 4.38
CA LYS A 313 1.75 13.27 5.61
C LYS A 313 2.54 14.53 5.91
N VAL A 314 2.38 15.03 7.13
CA VAL A 314 3.13 16.18 7.64
C VAL A 314 4.32 15.68 8.46
N PHE A 315 5.50 16.22 8.17
CA PHE A 315 6.71 16.08 8.96
C PHE A 315 6.96 17.40 9.69
N HIS A 316 6.53 17.48 10.94
CA HIS A 316 6.66 18.69 11.76
C HIS A 316 7.92 18.58 12.62
N LEU A 317 9.03 19.13 12.13
CA LEU A 317 10.35 19.05 12.76
C LEU A 317 10.64 20.34 13.55
N THR A 318 10.68 20.23 14.87
CA THR A 318 11.12 21.30 15.77
C THR A 318 12.59 21.12 16.10
N LEU A 319 13.39 22.17 15.93
CA LEU A 319 14.81 22.22 16.25
C LEU A 319 15.06 23.32 17.29
N ARG A 320 15.81 23.02 18.35
CA ARG A 320 16.21 23.99 19.37
C ARG A 320 17.72 23.95 19.60
N ASN A 321 18.37 25.10 19.40
CA ASN A 321 19.81 25.25 19.63
C ASN A 321 20.08 25.51 21.11
N ASP A 322 20.46 24.47 21.83
CA ASP A 322 20.84 24.53 23.25
C ASP A 322 22.33 24.91 23.45
N SER A 323 23.06 25.22 22.37
CA SER A 323 24.43 25.69 22.45
C SER A 323 24.51 27.21 22.65
N ALA A 324 25.64 27.69 23.19
CA ALA A 324 25.89 29.12 23.40
C ALA A 324 26.25 29.89 22.11
N ALA A 325 26.41 29.20 20.98
CA ALA A 325 26.83 29.77 19.70
C ALA A 325 25.71 29.70 18.67
N VAL A 326 25.75 30.61 17.69
CA VAL A 326 24.94 30.49 16.47
C VAL A 326 25.35 29.23 15.73
N ARG A 327 24.37 28.46 15.26
CA ARG A 327 24.61 27.20 14.54
C ARG A 327 23.92 27.21 13.19
N ARG A 328 24.57 26.61 12.20
CA ARG A 328 24.00 26.38 10.87
C ARG A 328 23.78 24.88 10.67
N TYR A 329 22.55 24.53 10.32
CA TYR A 329 22.15 23.17 10.02
C TYR A 329 21.61 23.08 8.60
N THR A 330 21.80 21.92 7.99
CA THR A 330 21.12 21.53 6.76
C THR A 330 20.17 20.38 7.06
N VAL A 331 18.89 20.57 6.73
CA VAL A 331 17.85 19.56 6.86
C VAL A 331 17.54 19.00 5.48
N THR A 332 17.52 17.68 5.36
CA THR A 332 17.23 16.98 4.10
C THR A 332 16.10 15.99 4.30
N LEU A 333 14.97 16.21 3.64
CA LEU A 333 13.86 15.26 3.57
C LEU A 333 14.03 14.37 2.34
N TYR A 334 14.02 13.06 2.55
CA TYR A 334 14.21 12.04 1.53
C TYR A 334 13.06 11.05 1.50
N VAL A 335 12.61 10.68 0.31
CA VAL A 335 11.65 9.60 0.05
C VAL A 335 12.10 8.75 -1.13
N GLU A 336 11.95 7.43 -1.02
CA GLU A 336 12.09 6.49 -2.12
C GLU A 336 10.75 6.36 -2.84
N TRP A 337 10.63 6.84 -4.08
CA TRP A 337 9.36 6.81 -4.81
C TRP A 337 9.00 5.38 -5.24
N VAL A 338 7.78 4.95 -4.90
CA VAL A 338 7.14 3.76 -5.47
C VAL A 338 6.12 4.19 -6.51
N LEU A 339 5.09 4.93 -6.10
CA LEU A 339 4.02 5.35 -6.99
C LEU A 339 3.33 4.17 -7.69
N GLY A 340 2.81 3.23 -6.90
CA GLY A 340 2.17 2.00 -7.37
C GLY A 340 2.27 0.86 -6.35
N GLU A 341 2.16 -0.38 -6.83
CA GLU A 341 2.21 -1.59 -5.99
C GLU A 341 3.60 -1.86 -5.41
N ASN A 342 4.59 -1.97 -6.29
CA ASN A 342 5.97 -2.25 -5.92
C ASN A 342 6.96 -1.48 -6.80
N ARG A 343 8.09 -1.11 -6.18
CA ARG A 343 9.10 -0.25 -6.80
C ARG A 343 9.72 -0.89 -8.04
N SER A 344 9.92 -2.21 -8.03
CA SER A 344 10.60 -2.92 -9.12
C SER A 344 9.91 -2.73 -10.47
N ARG A 345 8.57 -2.66 -10.47
CA ARG A 345 7.75 -2.41 -11.66
C ARG A 345 7.62 -0.91 -11.92
N SER A 346 7.23 -0.14 -10.90
CA SER A 346 6.84 1.26 -11.08
C SER A 346 8.01 2.21 -11.39
N GLN A 347 9.21 1.96 -10.87
CA GLN A 347 10.37 2.86 -11.03
C GLN A 347 10.69 3.22 -12.48
N LEU A 348 10.32 2.35 -13.43
CA LEU A 348 10.59 2.53 -14.84
C LEU A 348 9.80 3.69 -15.45
N HIS A 349 8.68 4.05 -14.81
CA HIS A 349 7.67 4.97 -15.33
C HIS A 349 7.52 6.22 -14.47
N VAL A 350 8.24 6.30 -13.34
CA VAL A 350 8.25 7.48 -12.48
C VAL A 350 9.01 8.61 -13.19
N VAL A 351 8.34 9.75 -13.31
CA VAL A 351 8.92 10.99 -13.81
C VAL A 351 8.86 12.02 -12.71
N THR A 352 10.02 12.54 -12.31
CA THR A 352 10.11 13.64 -11.35
C THR A 352 10.24 14.98 -12.08
N SER A 353 9.74 16.06 -11.46
CA SER A 353 9.86 17.41 -11.99
C SER A 353 9.82 18.45 -10.88
N HIS A 354 10.52 19.56 -11.10
CA HIS A 354 10.43 20.74 -10.24
C HIS A 354 9.22 21.60 -10.62
N ASP A 355 8.36 21.93 -9.64
CA ASP A 355 7.26 22.88 -9.87
C ASP A 355 7.76 24.34 -9.78
N PRO A 356 7.71 25.12 -10.88
CA PRO A 356 8.23 26.49 -10.88
C PRO A 356 7.42 27.45 -10.00
N ALA A 357 6.16 27.13 -9.70
CA ALA A 357 5.28 28.02 -8.96
C ALA A 357 5.49 27.95 -7.43
N THR A 358 5.93 26.79 -6.91
CA THR A 358 6.06 26.57 -5.47
C THR A 358 7.46 26.14 -5.04
N GLY A 359 8.29 25.63 -5.95
CA GLY A 359 9.56 25.00 -5.59
C GLY A 359 9.41 23.55 -5.09
N THR A 360 8.23 22.96 -5.26
CA THR A 360 7.90 21.60 -4.81
C THR A 360 8.45 20.58 -5.79
N LEU A 361 8.89 19.42 -5.29
CA LEU A 361 9.22 18.28 -6.15
C LEU A 361 7.96 17.46 -6.44
N PHE A 362 7.59 17.37 -7.71
CA PHE A 362 6.50 16.51 -8.17
C PHE A 362 7.04 15.18 -8.70
N ALA A 363 6.24 14.14 -8.57
CA ALA A 363 6.46 12.83 -9.13
C ALA A 363 5.14 12.25 -9.67
N ARG A 364 5.19 11.69 -10.89
CA ARG A 364 4.03 11.04 -11.52
C ARG A 364 4.43 9.71 -12.13
N ASN A 365 3.45 8.84 -12.30
CA ASN A 365 3.61 7.57 -12.98
C ASN A 365 2.31 7.24 -13.73
N ALA A 366 2.36 7.30 -15.07
CA ALA A 366 1.21 7.01 -15.94
C ALA A 366 0.85 5.52 -16.02
N PHE A 367 1.74 4.63 -15.56
CA PHE A 367 1.52 3.19 -15.45
C PHE A 367 0.86 2.77 -14.13
N ARG A 368 0.64 3.71 -13.20
CA ARG A 368 -0.29 3.45 -12.10
C ARG A 368 -1.66 3.16 -12.72
N GLN A 369 -2.34 2.12 -12.26
CA GLN A 369 -3.64 1.71 -12.81
C GLN A 369 -4.71 2.81 -12.59
N GLU A 370 -5.53 2.68 -11.55
CA GLU A 370 -6.63 3.61 -11.24
C GLU A 370 -6.14 5.00 -10.78
N PHE A 371 -4.83 5.24 -10.73
CA PHE A 371 -4.19 6.43 -10.16
C PHE A 371 -3.28 7.17 -11.14
N ALA A 372 -3.31 6.85 -12.45
CA ALA A 372 -2.41 7.41 -13.47
C ALA A 372 -2.35 8.94 -13.51
N HIS A 373 -3.49 9.60 -13.28
CA HIS A 373 -3.62 11.06 -13.36
C HIS A 373 -3.08 11.81 -12.14
N ARG A 374 -2.83 11.08 -11.03
CA ARG A 374 -2.47 11.69 -9.75
C ARG A 374 -1.00 12.10 -9.70
N VAL A 375 -0.77 13.24 -9.05
CA VAL A 375 0.55 13.84 -8.86
C VAL A 375 0.95 13.71 -7.40
N ALA A 376 1.98 12.90 -7.15
CA ALA A 376 2.63 12.86 -5.86
C ALA A 376 3.57 14.06 -5.71
N PHE A 377 3.74 14.53 -4.49
CA PHE A 377 4.58 15.69 -4.22
C PHE A 377 5.35 15.54 -2.91
N LEU A 378 6.53 16.16 -2.91
CA LEU A 378 7.38 16.34 -1.74
C LEU A 378 7.69 17.82 -1.60
N ASP A 379 7.47 18.39 -0.43
CA ASP A 379 7.89 19.75 -0.10
C ASP A 379 8.59 19.79 1.26
N LEU A 380 9.43 20.80 1.44
CA LEU A 380 10.02 21.16 2.72
C LEU A 380 10.01 22.68 2.80
N ASP A 381 9.61 23.23 3.93
CA ASP A 381 9.50 24.67 4.19
C ASP A 381 10.70 25.43 3.58
N PRO A 382 10.49 26.48 2.75
CA PRO A 382 11.58 27.22 2.13
C PRO A 382 12.49 27.86 3.18
N GLY A 383 13.55 27.15 3.55
CA GLY A 383 14.73 27.76 4.16
C GLY A 383 15.43 28.71 3.18
N ASN A 384 16.50 29.37 3.64
CA ASN A 384 17.19 30.41 2.86
C ASN A 384 17.79 29.90 1.52
N ALA A 385 18.04 28.60 1.40
CA ALA A 385 18.51 27.95 0.19
C ALA A 385 17.86 26.56 0.07
N LYS A 386 17.01 26.35 -0.95
CA LYS A 386 16.37 25.06 -1.26
C LYS A 386 17.03 24.47 -2.51
N THR A 387 17.51 23.24 -2.42
CA THR A 387 17.98 22.44 -3.57
C THR A 387 17.32 21.07 -3.56
N ILE A 388 17.20 20.44 -4.73
CA ILE A 388 16.45 19.18 -4.87
C ILE A 388 17.22 18.13 -5.68
N THR A 389 16.81 16.87 -5.58
CA THR A 389 17.12 15.86 -6.61
C THR A 389 16.01 14.82 -6.70
N GLY A 390 15.78 14.36 -7.92
CA GLY A 390 14.93 13.24 -8.27
C GLY A 390 15.70 11.94 -8.51
N ASP A 391 17.03 11.94 -8.35
CA ASP A 391 17.93 10.83 -8.70
C ASP A 391 18.52 10.18 -7.45
N ARG A 392 18.05 8.98 -7.13
CA ARG A 392 18.49 8.19 -5.98
C ARG A 392 19.94 7.75 -6.08
N MET A 393 20.43 7.52 -7.29
CA MET A 393 21.83 7.17 -7.52
C MET A 393 22.76 8.34 -7.20
N GLU A 394 22.30 9.57 -7.46
CA GLU A 394 23.01 10.77 -7.00
C GLU A 394 23.00 10.86 -5.48
N PHE A 395 21.82 10.67 -4.87
CA PHE A 395 21.60 10.79 -3.43
C PHE A 395 22.46 9.80 -2.63
N LEU A 396 22.33 8.51 -2.94
CA LEU A 396 23.05 7.44 -2.25
C LEU A 396 24.52 7.36 -2.69
N GLY A 397 24.80 7.69 -3.95
CA GLY A 397 26.05 7.33 -4.62
C GLY A 397 26.03 5.90 -5.13
N ARG A 398 26.92 5.59 -6.07
CA ARG A 398 27.06 4.24 -6.64
C ARG A 398 27.37 3.23 -5.52
N ASN A 399 26.53 2.21 -5.38
CA ASN A 399 26.60 1.20 -4.31
C ASN A 399 26.49 1.78 -2.89
N GLY A 400 25.96 2.99 -2.76
CA GLY A 400 25.74 3.65 -1.47
C GLY A 400 24.56 3.07 -0.69
N LYS A 401 24.48 3.44 0.58
CA LYS A 401 23.41 3.03 1.51
C LYS A 401 22.75 4.27 2.11
N LEU A 402 21.46 4.18 2.43
CA LEU A 402 20.72 5.30 3.00
C LEU A 402 21.28 5.75 4.38
N ALA A 403 21.92 4.84 5.12
CA ALA A 403 22.62 5.15 6.37
C ALA A 403 23.85 6.05 6.17
N ARG A 404 24.41 6.14 4.95
CA ARG A 404 25.57 6.97 4.61
C ARG A 404 25.44 7.52 3.18
N PRO A 405 24.49 8.42 2.92
CA PRO A 405 24.24 8.93 1.56
C PRO A 405 25.42 9.77 1.08
N ALA A 406 25.80 9.64 -0.19
CA ALA A 406 26.89 10.42 -0.77
C ALA A 406 26.66 11.94 -0.69
N VAL A 407 25.40 12.40 -0.83
CA VAL A 407 25.06 13.83 -0.78
C VAL A 407 25.29 14.48 0.58
N MET A 408 25.37 13.70 1.66
CA MET A 408 25.68 14.27 2.98
C MET A 408 27.10 14.85 3.07
N ARG A 409 27.95 14.56 2.08
CA ARG A 409 29.27 15.18 1.92
C ARG A 409 29.31 16.28 0.87
N ARG A 410 28.17 16.75 0.37
CA ARG A 410 28.08 17.80 -0.67
C ARG A 410 27.45 19.06 -0.12
N ALA A 411 27.85 20.22 -0.63
CA ALA A 411 27.28 21.50 -0.24
C ALA A 411 25.80 21.67 -0.64
N SER A 412 25.38 21.04 -1.74
CA SER A 412 23.99 21.10 -2.24
C SER A 412 23.59 19.82 -3.00
N LEU A 413 22.31 19.73 -3.36
CA LEU A 413 21.81 18.78 -4.38
C LEU A 413 21.97 19.38 -5.79
N SER A 414 21.84 18.56 -6.84
CA SER A 414 22.11 18.98 -8.23
C SER A 414 20.94 19.56 -9.03
N ASP A 415 19.73 19.63 -8.44
CA ASP A 415 18.46 19.99 -9.09
C ASP A 415 18.05 19.07 -10.25
N ARG A 416 18.67 17.89 -10.34
CA ARG A 416 18.41 16.90 -11.38
C ARG A 416 17.08 16.21 -11.15
N THR A 417 16.17 16.33 -12.10
CA THR A 417 14.85 15.67 -12.12
C THR A 417 14.54 15.17 -13.53
N GLY A 418 13.62 14.20 -13.67
CA GLY A 418 13.16 13.76 -14.98
C GLY A 418 12.75 12.29 -15.04
N ALA A 419 12.78 11.74 -16.25
CA ALA A 419 12.44 10.36 -16.54
C ALA A 419 13.68 9.46 -16.59
N VAL A 420 13.48 8.14 -16.46
CA VAL A 420 14.51 7.09 -16.63
C VAL A 420 15.68 7.20 -15.64
N MET A 421 15.47 7.89 -14.51
CA MET A 421 16.41 7.90 -13.38
C MET A 421 16.11 6.72 -12.44
N ASP A 422 16.95 6.51 -11.43
CA ASP A 422 16.54 5.78 -10.22
C ASP A 422 15.72 6.76 -9.37
N PRO A 423 14.37 6.67 -9.33
CA PRO A 423 13.56 7.75 -8.79
C PRO A 423 13.64 7.83 -7.27
N CYS A 424 13.90 9.03 -6.75
CA CYS A 424 13.64 9.41 -5.36
C CYS A 424 13.10 10.83 -5.30
N GLY A 425 12.75 11.28 -4.11
CA GLY A 425 12.58 12.70 -3.84
C GLY A 425 13.49 13.11 -2.71
N ALA A 426 14.35 14.10 -2.94
CA ALA A 426 15.16 14.69 -1.90
C ALA A 426 15.07 16.22 -1.99
N ILE A 427 14.80 16.87 -0.87
CA ILE A 427 14.80 18.32 -0.73
C ILE A 427 15.71 18.68 0.44
N GLN A 428 16.63 19.60 0.18
CA GLN A 428 17.60 20.07 1.16
C GLN A 428 17.41 21.57 1.41
N VAL A 429 17.34 21.97 2.68
CA VAL A 429 17.21 23.36 3.11
C VAL A 429 18.21 23.70 4.22
N THR A 430 18.73 24.92 4.21
CA THR A 430 19.60 25.44 5.27
C THR A 430 18.81 26.26 6.28
N VAL A 431 19.13 26.06 7.56
CA VAL A 431 18.58 26.77 8.72
C VAL A 431 19.72 27.31 9.57
N VAL A 432 19.59 28.56 10.01
CA VAL A 432 20.48 29.18 10.99
C VAL A 432 19.67 29.37 12.26
N LEU A 433 20.24 28.98 13.40
CA LEU A 433 19.64 29.11 14.72
C LEU A 433 20.56 29.91 15.64
N GLU A 434 20.05 31.00 16.19
CA GLU A 434 20.67 31.73 17.29
C GLU A 434 20.73 30.84 18.54
N SER A 435 21.53 31.25 19.54
CA SER A 435 21.57 30.53 20.82
C SER A 435 20.18 30.55 21.48
N SER A 436 19.73 29.40 21.98
CA SER A 436 18.40 29.17 22.57
C SER A 436 17.21 29.36 21.60
N GLU A 437 17.45 29.61 20.31
CA GLU A 437 16.37 29.71 19.33
C GLU A 437 15.71 28.35 19.10
N THR A 438 14.38 28.35 19.03
CA THR A 438 13.58 27.22 18.57
C THR A 438 12.95 27.57 17.23
N ARG A 439 13.08 26.68 16.25
CA ARG A 439 12.46 26.84 14.94
C ARG A 439 11.82 25.55 14.49
N THR A 440 10.65 25.69 13.88
CA THR A 440 9.90 24.59 13.28
C THR A 440 10.06 24.62 11.76
N LEU A 441 10.27 23.45 11.17
CA LEU A 441 10.22 23.20 9.73
C LEU A 441 9.09 22.22 9.43
N VAL A 442 8.38 22.47 8.33
CA VAL A 442 7.30 21.61 7.87
C VAL A 442 7.72 20.92 6.58
N GLY A 443 7.78 19.59 6.59
CA GLY A 443 7.88 18.74 5.41
C GLY A 443 6.52 18.16 5.03
N LEU A 444 6.27 17.99 3.74
CA LEU A 444 5.02 17.45 3.21
C LEU A 444 5.31 16.33 2.23
N LEU A 445 4.67 15.17 2.41
CA LEU A 445 4.60 14.09 1.44
C LEU A 445 3.14 13.82 1.13
N GLY A 446 2.70 14.05 -0.10
CA GLY A 446 1.30 13.89 -0.45
C GLY A 446 1.08 13.42 -1.87
N ASP A 447 -0.19 13.24 -2.21
CA ASP A 447 -0.64 12.83 -3.53
C ASP A 447 -1.97 13.49 -3.81
N ALA A 448 -2.11 14.12 -4.98
CA ALA A 448 -3.28 14.90 -5.34
C ALA A 448 -3.82 14.49 -6.71
N VAL A 449 -5.07 14.83 -6.99
CA VAL A 449 -5.74 14.51 -8.27
C VAL A 449 -5.04 15.09 -9.48
N ASP A 450 -4.37 16.24 -9.32
CA ASP A 450 -3.55 16.90 -10.33
C ASP A 450 -2.52 17.84 -9.70
N ALA A 451 -1.72 18.50 -10.54
CA ALA A 451 -0.70 19.45 -10.10
C ALA A 451 -1.28 20.73 -9.45
N ALA A 452 -2.48 21.17 -9.82
CA ALA A 452 -3.10 22.36 -9.27
C ALA A 452 -3.57 22.10 -7.82
N ALA A 453 -4.20 20.95 -7.57
CA ALA A 453 -4.57 20.48 -6.26
C ALA A 453 -3.33 20.28 -5.35
N ALA A 454 -2.25 19.70 -5.90
CA ALA A 454 -0.98 19.58 -5.18
C ALA A 454 -0.44 20.95 -4.71
N ARG A 455 -0.42 21.95 -5.60
CA ARG A 455 -0.02 23.33 -5.23
C ARG A 455 -0.93 23.93 -4.16
N GLY A 456 -2.24 23.64 -4.21
CA GLY A 456 -3.21 24.06 -3.20
C GLY A 456 -2.86 23.52 -1.80
N LEU A 457 -2.61 22.21 -1.71
CA LEU A 457 -2.20 21.56 -0.46
C LEU A 457 -0.87 22.10 0.06
N VAL A 458 0.13 22.26 -0.81
CA VAL A 458 1.43 22.83 -0.42
C VAL A 458 1.27 24.24 0.14
N ARG A 459 0.52 25.12 -0.54
CA ARG A 459 0.30 26.50 -0.06
C ARG A 459 -0.44 26.54 1.27
N LYS A 460 -1.45 25.66 1.45
CA LYS A 460 -2.20 25.54 2.71
C LYS A 460 -1.26 25.18 3.87
N TYR A 461 -0.47 24.13 3.74
CA TYR A 461 0.35 23.62 4.83
C TYR A 461 1.74 24.26 4.99
N ARG A 462 2.07 25.26 4.15
CA ARG A 462 3.17 26.20 4.44
C ARG A 462 2.82 27.21 5.50
N ASP A 463 1.53 27.44 5.76
CA ASP A 463 1.09 28.24 6.91
C ASP A 463 1.22 27.40 8.19
N PRO A 464 2.11 27.78 9.13
CA PRO A 464 2.26 27.05 10.39
C PRO A 464 0.94 26.92 11.16
N LYS A 465 0.08 27.95 11.08
CA LYS A 465 -1.22 27.90 11.76
C LYS A 465 -2.11 26.79 11.19
N ALA A 466 -2.10 26.59 9.87
CA ALA A 466 -2.89 25.53 9.25
C ALA A 466 -2.40 24.13 9.66
N VAL A 467 -1.09 23.99 9.92
CA VAL A 467 -0.49 22.75 10.44
C VAL A 467 -0.90 22.51 11.90
N ASP A 468 -0.80 23.52 12.75
CA ASP A 468 -1.21 23.45 14.16
C ASP A 468 -2.71 23.17 14.30
N ASP A 469 -3.56 23.88 13.55
CA ASP A 469 -5.00 23.68 13.53
C ASP A 469 -5.35 22.25 13.07
N ALA A 470 -4.63 21.70 12.08
CA ALA A 470 -4.82 20.34 11.62
C ALA A 470 -4.44 19.30 12.68
N LEU A 471 -3.31 19.49 13.38
CA LEU A 471 -2.89 18.63 14.47
C LEU A 471 -3.91 18.62 15.62
N GLN A 472 -4.41 19.80 16.01
CA GLN A 472 -5.45 19.91 17.03
C GLN A 472 -6.73 19.19 16.64
N GLN A 473 -7.13 19.27 15.36
CA GLN A 473 -8.30 18.54 14.86
C GLN A 473 -8.12 17.01 14.91
N VAL A 474 -6.91 16.51 14.60
CA VAL A 474 -6.58 15.08 14.71
C VAL A 474 -6.70 14.61 16.16
N VAL A 475 -6.07 15.31 17.10
CA VAL A 475 -6.14 14.97 18.53
C VAL A 475 -7.59 15.03 19.02
N ALA A 476 -8.32 16.10 18.70
CA ALA A 476 -9.70 16.26 19.11
C ALA A 476 -10.64 15.20 18.49
N PHE A 477 -10.35 14.73 17.27
CA PHE A 477 -11.10 13.64 16.65
C PHE A 477 -10.94 12.34 17.45
N TRP A 478 -9.70 11.93 17.74
CA TRP A 478 -9.45 10.70 18.49
C TRP A 478 -9.95 10.78 19.92
N ASP A 479 -9.80 11.91 20.58
CA ASP A 479 -10.32 12.12 21.94
C ASP A 479 -11.83 11.96 22.02
N ARG A 480 -12.57 12.53 21.06
CA ARG A 480 -14.03 12.36 21.01
C ARG A 480 -14.43 10.92 20.73
N LEU A 481 -13.81 10.28 19.73
CA LEU A 481 -14.14 8.91 19.36
C LEU A 481 -13.89 7.94 20.53
N LEU A 482 -12.67 7.98 21.08
CA LEU A 482 -12.23 7.07 22.14
C LEU A 482 -12.84 7.41 23.50
N GLY A 483 -13.33 8.65 23.69
CA GLY A 483 -14.09 9.05 24.86
C GLY A 483 -15.57 8.63 24.85
N THR A 484 -16.07 7.99 23.78
CA THR A 484 -17.49 7.60 23.67
C THR A 484 -17.87 6.53 24.71
N ILE A 485 -16.98 5.55 24.92
CA ILE A 485 -17.09 4.54 25.98
C ILE A 485 -15.77 4.50 26.71
N VAL A 486 -15.83 4.70 28.03
CA VAL A 486 -14.68 4.58 28.92
C VAL A 486 -15.05 3.64 30.05
N VAL A 487 -14.27 2.58 30.21
CA VAL A 487 -14.39 1.64 31.32
C VAL A 487 -13.36 1.96 32.40
N LYS A 488 -13.73 1.65 33.64
CA LYS A 488 -12.82 1.67 34.78
C LYS A 488 -12.99 0.38 35.55
N THR A 489 -11.94 -0.42 35.60
CA THR A 489 -11.95 -1.74 36.22
C THR A 489 -10.83 -1.85 37.26
N PRO A 490 -10.83 -2.90 38.11
CA PRO A 490 -9.68 -3.20 38.96
C PRO A 490 -8.41 -3.57 38.16
N ASP A 491 -8.51 -3.89 36.87
CA ASP A 491 -7.38 -4.20 35.99
C ASP A 491 -7.04 -2.99 35.10
N ARG A 492 -5.99 -2.27 35.46
CA ARG A 492 -5.55 -1.09 34.72
C ARG A 492 -5.09 -1.41 33.30
N ALA A 493 -4.56 -2.61 33.03
CA ALA A 493 -4.12 -2.99 31.69
C ALA A 493 -5.34 -3.11 30.76
N LEU A 494 -6.43 -3.68 31.27
CA LEU A 494 -7.70 -3.77 30.54
C LEU A 494 -8.25 -2.38 30.20
N ASP A 495 -8.25 -1.46 31.17
CA ASP A 495 -8.71 -0.07 30.97
C ASP A 495 -7.90 0.64 29.87
N LEU A 496 -6.57 0.51 29.88
CA LEU A 496 -5.69 1.13 28.89
C LEU A 496 -6.02 0.61 27.47
N MET A 497 -6.22 -0.69 27.32
CA MET A 497 -6.51 -1.31 26.02
C MET A 497 -7.89 -0.95 25.49
N LEU A 498 -8.95 -1.10 26.31
CA LEU A 498 -10.32 -0.86 25.88
C LEU A 498 -10.63 0.62 25.62
N ASN A 499 -10.07 1.53 26.42
CA ASN A 499 -10.40 2.96 26.34
C ASN A 499 -9.68 3.69 25.22
N ARG A 500 -8.58 3.13 24.69
CA ARG A 500 -7.69 3.83 23.74
C ARG A 500 -7.26 2.93 22.59
N TRP A 501 -6.52 1.86 22.88
CA TRP A 501 -5.71 1.17 21.88
C TRP A 501 -6.49 0.22 20.98
N LEU A 502 -7.44 -0.56 21.50
CA LEU A 502 -8.21 -1.51 20.69
C LEU A 502 -9.11 -0.80 19.66
N PRO A 503 -9.93 0.21 20.02
CA PRO A 503 -10.74 0.92 19.02
C PRO A 503 -9.89 1.73 18.02
N TYR A 504 -8.76 2.29 18.48
CA TYR A 504 -7.81 2.96 17.60
C TYR A 504 -7.24 2.00 16.55
N GLN A 505 -6.80 0.81 16.98
CA GLN A 505 -6.27 -0.22 16.08
C GLN A 505 -7.33 -0.68 15.07
N SER A 506 -8.56 -0.95 15.51
CA SER A 506 -9.66 -1.33 14.61
C SER A 506 -9.91 -0.25 13.55
N LEU A 507 -10.00 1.03 13.94
CA LEU A 507 -10.30 2.07 12.96
C LEU A 507 -9.10 2.41 12.06
N ALA A 508 -7.94 2.71 12.63
CA ALA A 508 -6.78 3.18 11.88
C ALA A 508 -6.14 2.06 11.04
N CYS A 509 -5.90 0.89 11.64
CA CYS A 509 -5.21 -0.22 10.97
C CYS A 509 -6.14 -1.01 10.06
N ARG A 510 -7.31 -1.42 10.56
CA ARG A 510 -8.18 -2.39 9.88
C ARG A 510 -9.19 -1.72 8.94
N VAL A 511 -9.91 -0.71 9.41
CA VAL A 511 -10.97 -0.06 8.61
C VAL A 511 -10.39 0.94 7.60
N TRP A 512 -9.50 1.84 8.00
CA TRP A 512 -8.98 2.88 7.10
C TRP A 512 -7.70 2.50 6.36
N GLY A 513 -6.67 2.06 7.09
CA GLY A 513 -5.37 1.74 6.48
C GLY A 513 -5.36 0.43 5.71
N ARG A 514 -6.11 -0.58 6.19
CA ARG A 514 -6.05 -1.98 5.74
C ARG A 514 -4.58 -2.43 5.63
N SER A 515 -3.82 -2.09 6.67
CA SER A 515 -2.37 -2.08 6.70
C SER A 515 -1.85 -2.23 8.14
N ALA A 516 -0.71 -2.87 8.26
CA ALA A 516 0.14 -3.02 9.42
C ALA A 516 1.58 -3.36 8.97
N PHE A 517 2.50 -3.55 9.91
CA PHE A 517 3.89 -3.89 9.61
C PHE A 517 4.03 -5.16 8.74
N TYR A 518 3.37 -6.26 9.12
CA TYR A 518 3.48 -7.56 8.42
C TYR A 518 2.51 -7.73 7.25
N GLN A 519 1.60 -6.79 7.02
CA GLN A 519 0.60 -6.89 5.95
C GLN A 519 0.19 -5.50 5.47
N SER A 520 0.30 -5.24 4.17
CA SER A 520 -0.17 -4.00 3.55
C SER A 520 -1.07 -4.33 2.37
N SER A 521 -2.28 -4.84 2.67
CA SER A 521 -3.21 -5.40 1.67
C SER A 521 -4.04 -4.34 0.97
N GLY A 522 -4.50 -3.29 1.66
CA GLY A 522 -5.37 -2.27 1.04
C GLY A 522 -6.76 -2.75 0.59
N ALA A 523 -6.98 -4.07 0.51
CA ALA A 523 -8.23 -4.70 0.09
C ALA A 523 -9.27 -4.70 1.20
N PHE A 524 -10.53 -4.54 0.81
CA PHE A 524 -11.68 -4.80 1.66
C PHE A 524 -12.00 -6.29 1.58
N GLY A 525 -11.88 -7.00 2.70
CA GLY A 525 -12.49 -8.31 2.89
C GLY A 525 -13.97 -8.15 3.24
N PHE A 526 -14.82 -8.99 2.69
CA PHE A 526 -16.26 -8.90 2.93
C PHE A 526 -16.57 -9.19 4.40
N ARG A 527 -16.14 -10.35 4.87
CA ARG A 527 -16.26 -10.82 6.25
C ARG A 527 -15.46 -9.98 7.24
N ASP A 528 -14.21 -9.69 6.91
CA ASP A 528 -13.27 -9.00 7.78
C ASP A 528 -13.79 -7.61 8.19
N GLN A 529 -14.14 -6.78 7.21
CA GLN A 529 -14.47 -5.39 7.50
C GLN A 529 -15.85 -5.24 8.13
N LEU A 530 -16.78 -6.17 7.87
CA LEU A 530 -18.05 -6.25 8.62
C LEU A 530 -17.80 -6.54 10.10
N GLN A 531 -16.87 -7.44 10.45
CA GLN A 531 -16.47 -7.67 11.84
C GLN A 531 -15.74 -6.45 12.43
N ASP A 532 -14.82 -5.84 11.67
CA ASP A 532 -14.04 -4.68 12.13
C ASP A 532 -14.94 -3.47 12.46
N VAL A 533 -15.99 -3.20 11.68
CA VAL A 533 -16.93 -2.10 11.99
C VAL A 533 -17.88 -2.41 13.15
N LEU A 534 -18.16 -3.68 13.43
CA LEU A 534 -18.94 -4.08 14.61
C LEU A 534 -18.19 -3.80 15.91
N ALA A 535 -16.86 -3.93 15.93
CA ALA A 535 -16.04 -3.53 17.07
C ALA A 535 -16.15 -2.02 17.39
N LEU A 536 -16.57 -1.22 16.42
CA LEU A 536 -16.74 0.23 16.54
C LEU A 536 -18.21 0.65 16.65
N LEU A 537 -19.16 -0.29 16.73
CA LEU A 537 -20.59 -0.02 16.57
C LEU A 537 -21.11 1.05 17.53
N PHE A 538 -20.64 1.06 18.78
CA PHE A 538 -21.06 2.05 19.77
C PHE A 538 -20.34 3.38 19.66
N ALA A 539 -19.07 3.39 19.24
CA ALA A 539 -18.25 4.60 19.14
C ALA A 539 -18.45 5.34 17.81
N ALA A 540 -18.70 4.61 16.73
CA ALA A 540 -18.85 5.12 15.38
C ALA A 540 -19.88 4.30 14.56
N PRO A 541 -21.16 4.27 14.97
CA PRO A 541 -22.19 3.48 14.29
C PRO A 541 -22.35 3.85 12.81
N ARG A 542 -22.08 5.11 12.45
CA ARG A 542 -22.12 5.57 11.06
C ARG A 542 -21.16 4.80 10.14
N LEU A 543 -20.00 4.37 10.66
CA LEU A 543 -19.06 3.55 9.88
C LEU A 543 -19.64 2.17 9.57
N ALA A 544 -20.31 1.55 10.54
CA ALA A 544 -21.03 0.29 10.32
C ALA A 544 -22.16 0.47 9.31
N ARG A 545 -22.96 1.53 9.40
CA ARG A 545 -24.01 1.85 8.42
C ARG A 545 -23.44 1.99 7.00
N THR A 546 -22.40 2.81 6.83
CA THR A 546 -21.76 3.02 5.52
C THR A 546 -21.17 1.71 4.99
N HIS A 547 -20.53 0.93 5.85
CA HIS A 547 -19.89 -0.31 5.41
C HIS A 547 -20.88 -1.42 5.09
N LEU A 548 -22.04 -1.51 5.78
CA LEU A 548 -23.13 -2.41 5.40
C LEU A 548 -23.59 -2.18 3.96
N LEU A 549 -23.81 -0.92 3.58
CA LEU A 549 -24.20 -0.57 2.22
C LEU A 549 -23.08 -0.82 1.22
N HIS A 550 -21.82 -0.63 1.63
CA HIS A 550 -20.68 -0.97 0.79
C HIS A 550 -20.58 -2.48 0.56
N ALA A 551 -20.70 -3.31 1.61
CA ALA A 551 -20.71 -4.77 1.47
C ALA A 551 -21.88 -5.25 0.59
N ALA A 552 -23.09 -4.72 0.79
CA ALA A 552 -24.24 -5.03 -0.07
C ALA A 552 -23.97 -4.72 -1.55
N SER A 553 -23.23 -3.63 -1.84
CA SER A 553 -22.85 -3.31 -3.23
C SER A 553 -21.85 -4.29 -3.87
N ARG A 554 -21.34 -5.24 -3.09
CA ARG A 554 -20.43 -6.31 -3.52
C ARG A 554 -21.09 -7.70 -3.54
N GLN A 555 -22.42 -7.76 -3.38
CA GLN A 555 -23.22 -8.96 -3.59
C GLN A 555 -23.56 -9.10 -5.09
N PHE A 556 -23.37 -10.28 -5.65
CA PHE A 556 -23.80 -10.63 -6.99
C PHE A 556 -25.31 -10.86 -7.05
N VAL A 557 -25.91 -10.76 -8.25
CA VAL A 557 -27.35 -11.01 -8.45
C VAL A 557 -27.79 -12.38 -7.94
N GLU A 558 -26.91 -13.39 -7.98
CA GLU A 558 -27.16 -14.73 -7.47
C GLU A 558 -27.21 -14.80 -5.93
N GLY A 559 -26.68 -13.79 -5.23
CA GLY A 559 -26.72 -13.65 -3.77
C GLY A 559 -25.41 -13.97 -3.04
N ASP A 560 -24.42 -14.57 -3.71
CA ASP A 560 -23.05 -14.68 -3.21
C ASP A 560 -22.28 -13.37 -3.42
N VAL A 561 -21.04 -13.30 -2.95
CA VAL A 561 -20.32 -12.03 -2.76
C VAL A 561 -18.87 -12.13 -3.25
N GLN A 562 -18.23 -10.99 -3.49
CA GLN A 562 -16.77 -10.96 -3.53
C GLN A 562 -16.23 -11.25 -2.12
N HIS A 563 -15.31 -12.19 -1.98
CA HIS A 563 -14.61 -12.49 -0.73
C HIS A 563 -13.74 -11.31 -0.28
N TRP A 564 -13.05 -10.68 -1.23
CA TRP A 564 -12.39 -9.37 -1.04
C TRP A 564 -12.27 -8.61 -2.36
N TRP A 565 -12.08 -7.28 -2.29
CA TRP A 565 -11.88 -6.41 -3.46
C TRP A 565 -10.95 -5.23 -3.16
N HIS A 566 -10.33 -4.68 -4.21
CA HIS A 566 -9.57 -3.44 -4.15
C HIS A 566 -10.38 -2.26 -4.67
N GLU A 567 -10.20 -1.10 -4.03
CA GLU A 567 -10.74 0.16 -4.51
C GLU A 567 -9.65 1.06 -5.13
N PRO A 568 -10.02 1.90 -6.13
CA PRO A 568 -11.39 2.18 -6.61
C PRO A 568 -11.89 1.25 -7.73
N GLY A 569 -11.04 0.39 -8.29
CA GLY A 569 -11.40 -0.38 -9.49
C GLY A 569 -12.45 -1.48 -9.28
N GLY A 570 -12.56 -2.03 -8.07
CA GLY A 570 -13.53 -3.08 -7.71
C GLY A 570 -13.09 -4.50 -8.09
N GLN A 571 -11.89 -4.66 -8.64
CA GLN A 571 -11.32 -5.98 -8.89
C GLN A 571 -11.10 -6.74 -7.58
N GLY A 572 -11.47 -8.01 -7.56
CA GLY A 572 -11.50 -8.80 -6.35
C GLY A 572 -11.72 -10.28 -6.63
N VAL A 573 -11.70 -11.08 -5.57
CA VAL A 573 -11.90 -12.52 -5.67
C VAL A 573 -13.33 -12.89 -5.30
N ARG A 574 -13.99 -13.66 -6.16
CA ARG A 574 -15.25 -14.38 -5.86
C ARG A 574 -14.88 -15.82 -5.48
N THR A 575 -15.32 -16.32 -4.32
CA THR A 575 -15.01 -17.67 -3.82
C THR A 575 -16.30 -18.46 -3.54
N ARG A 576 -16.16 -19.72 -3.11
CA ARG A 576 -17.26 -20.52 -2.55
C ARG A 576 -17.28 -20.52 -1.03
N PHE A 577 -16.75 -19.47 -0.39
CA PHE A 577 -16.76 -19.36 1.07
C PHE A 577 -18.17 -19.04 1.52
N SER A 578 -18.73 -19.95 2.29
CA SER A 578 -20.17 -19.98 2.56
C SER A 578 -20.58 -18.94 3.61
N ASP A 579 -19.67 -18.58 4.52
CA ASP A 579 -19.94 -17.68 5.65
C ASP A 579 -19.88 -16.19 5.29
N ASP A 580 -19.11 -15.78 4.28
CA ASP A 580 -18.91 -14.37 3.90
C ASP A 580 -20.22 -13.59 3.83
N ARG A 581 -21.18 -14.10 3.06
CA ARG A 581 -22.50 -13.49 2.85
C ARG A 581 -23.34 -13.38 4.14
N LEU A 582 -23.15 -14.28 5.11
CA LEU A 582 -23.88 -14.26 6.38
C LEU A 582 -23.41 -13.15 7.32
N TRP A 583 -22.16 -12.72 7.21
CA TRP A 583 -21.65 -11.61 8.01
C TRP A 583 -22.39 -10.30 7.77
N MET A 584 -22.90 -10.07 6.56
CA MET A 584 -23.71 -8.88 6.26
C MET A 584 -25.03 -8.91 7.04
N VAL A 585 -25.68 -10.08 7.07
CA VAL A 585 -26.95 -10.27 7.80
C VAL A 585 -26.72 -10.10 9.30
N TYR A 586 -25.66 -10.73 9.83
CA TYR A 586 -25.30 -10.59 11.24
C TYR A 586 -25.01 -9.13 11.59
N ALA A 587 -24.20 -8.43 10.78
CA ALA A 587 -23.87 -7.04 11.03
C ALA A 587 -25.09 -6.11 10.95
N ALA A 588 -26.02 -6.35 10.02
CA ALA A 588 -27.27 -5.60 9.92
C ALA A 588 -28.14 -5.78 11.17
N LEU A 589 -28.28 -7.02 11.66
CA LEU A 589 -28.98 -7.32 12.91
C LEU A 589 -28.37 -6.62 14.12
N GLN A 590 -27.04 -6.68 14.26
CA GLN A 590 -26.33 -6.00 15.35
C GLN A 590 -26.49 -4.48 15.26
N TYR A 591 -26.37 -3.91 14.05
CA TYR A 591 -26.54 -2.48 13.81
C TYR A 591 -27.94 -2.00 14.21
N VAL A 592 -28.99 -2.65 13.69
CA VAL A 592 -30.39 -2.24 13.96
C VAL A 592 -30.70 -2.39 15.45
N SER A 593 -30.32 -3.50 16.08
CA SER A 593 -30.57 -3.72 17.51
C SER A 593 -29.81 -2.74 18.42
N SER A 594 -28.61 -2.33 18.04
CA SER A 594 -27.78 -1.43 18.86
C SER A 594 -28.10 0.05 18.66
N THR A 595 -28.55 0.44 17.46
CA THR A 595 -28.77 1.85 17.10
C THR A 595 -30.24 2.25 17.07
N GLY A 596 -31.14 1.28 16.87
CA GLY A 596 -32.55 1.53 16.56
C GLY A 596 -32.81 2.10 15.16
N ASP A 597 -31.78 2.24 14.32
CA ASP A 597 -31.91 2.73 12.94
C ASP A 597 -32.29 1.57 12.00
N ASP A 598 -33.59 1.29 11.90
CA ASP A 598 -34.15 0.32 10.95
C ASP A 598 -34.15 0.81 9.50
N SER A 599 -34.06 2.13 9.27
CA SER A 599 -34.08 2.74 7.94
C SER A 599 -32.95 2.25 7.02
N VAL A 600 -31.83 1.79 7.59
CA VAL A 600 -30.73 1.21 6.81
C VAL A 600 -31.19 0.01 5.99
N LEU A 601 -32.19 -0.73 6.47
CA LEU A 601 -32.71 -1.92 5.80
C LEU A 601 -33.48 -1.57 4.51
N ASP A 602 -33.96 -0.34 4.38
CA ASP A 602 -34.75 0.13 3.23
C ASP A 602 -33.87 0.75 2.12
N GLU A 603 -32.60 1.03 2.43
CA GLU A 603 -31.64 1.62 1.50
C GLU A 603 -31.45 0.76 0.25
N GLN A 604 -31.56 1.39 -0.92
CA GLN A 604 -31.51 0.71 -2.21
C GLN A 604 -30.06 0.60 -2.72
N VAL A 605 -29.54 -0.62 -2.82
CA VAL A 605 -28.18 -0.92 -3.25
C VAL A 605 -28.18 -1.80 -4.50
N SER A 606 -27.31 -1.48 -5.47
CA SER A 606 -27.12 -2.29 -6.67
C SER A 606 -26.37 -3.58 -6.39
N PHE A 607 -26.70 -4.64 -7.12
CA PHE A 607 -25.91 -5.87 -7.16
C PHE A 607 -24.74 -5.74 -8.15
N LEU A 608 -23.89 -6.76 -8.17
CA LEU A 608 -22.87 -6.99 -9.19
C LEU A 608 -23.33 -8.05 -10.20
N GLU A 609 -22.81 -7.92 -11.42
CA GLU A 609 -22.86 -8.93 -12.49
C GLU A 609 -21.44 -9.39 -12.80
N GLY A 610 -21.26 -10.70 -12.90
CA GLY A 610 -19.99 -11.32 -13.23
C GLY A 610 -20.19 -12.80 -13.52
N ARG A 611 -19.16 -13.45 -14.03
CA ARG A 611 -19.23 -14.88 -14.35
C ARG A 611 -19.44 -15.69 -13.07
N SER A 612 -20.38 -16.63 -13.10
CA SER A 612 -20.53 -17.64 -12.05
C SER A 612 -19.34 -18.62 -12.06
N LEU A 613 -18.91 -19.06 -10.87
CA LEU A 613 -17.84 -20.05 -10.74
C LEU A 613 -18.28 -21.39 -11.33
N GLN A 614 -17.43 -21.98 -12.17
CA GLN A 614 -17.65 -23.34 -12.66
C GLN A 614 -17.54 -24.37 -11.52
N SER A 615 -18.10 -25.57 -11.68
CA SER A 615 -18.12 -26.58 -10.60
C SER A 615 -16.72 -27.00 -10.14
N ASN A 616 -15.72 -26.95 -11.03
CA ASN A 616 -14.32 -27.24 -10.74
C ASN A 616 -13.49 -26.01 -10.34
N GLU A 617 -14.13 -24.85 -10.19
CA GLU A 617 -13.48 -23.58 -9.87
C GLU A 617 -13.81 -23.17 -8.43
N HIS A 618 -12.77 -22.91 -7.64
CA HIS A 618 -12.90 -22.55 -6.23
C HIS A 618 -12.92 -21.03 -6.03
N GLU A 619 -12.22 -20.30 -6.91
CA GLU A 619 -12.09 -18.85 -6.86
C GLU A 619 -11.88 -18.26 -8.27
N ALA A 620 -12.30 -17.00 -8.44
CA ALA A 620 -12.02 -16.22 -9.65
C ALA A 620 -11.66 -14.78 -9.26
N TYR A 621 -10.53 -14.28 -9.77
CA TYR A 621 -10.14 -12.87 -9.64
C TYR A 621 -10.60 -12.09 -10.87
N GLU A 622 -11.61 -11.25 -10.72
CA GLU A 622 -12.24 -10.53 -11.82
C GLU A 622 -12.64 -9.10 -11.40
N ARG A 623 -12.90 -8.24 -12.39
CA ARG A 623 -13.54 -6.93 -12.18
C ARG A 623 -15.01 -7.04 -12.62
N PRO A 624 -15.95 -7.21 -11.68
CA PRO A 624 -17.37 -7.33 -12.02
C PRO A 624 -17.94 -5.99 -12.51
N SER A 625 -19.04 -6.06 -13.26
CA SER A 625 -19.85 -4.89 -13.62
C SER A 625 -20.92 -4.62 -12.56
N VAL A 626 -21.32 -3.37 -12.42
CA VAL A 626 -22.47 -3.01 -11.56
C VAL A 626 -23.75 -3.34 -12.31
N SER A 627 -24.65 -4.09 -11.68
CA SER A 627 -25.96 -4.44 -12.22
C SER A 627 -26.91 -3.26 -12.22
N LEU A 628 -27.86 -3.27 -13.15
CA LEU A 628 -29.04 -2.39 -13.10
C LEU A 628 -30.04 -2.83 -12.02
N GLU A 629 -29.97 -4.10 -11.59
CA GLU A 629 -30.81 -4.61 -10.51
C GLU A 629 -30.41 -3.98 -9.17
N ARG A 630 -31.42 -3.51 -8.45
CA ARG A 630 -31.29 -2.87 -7.14
C ARG A 630 -32.32 -3.43 -6.19
N ALA A 631 -31.95 -3.55 -4.93
CA ALA A 631 -32.86 -3.96 -3.89
C ALA A 631 -32.52 -3.28 -2.55
N SER A 632 -33.47 -3.33 -1.62
CA SER A 632 -33.27 -2.90 -0.24
C SER A 632 -32.19 -3.75 0.44
N LEU A 633 -31.45 -3.21 1.40
CA LEU A 633 -30.50 -4.01 2.20
C LEU A 633 -31.18 -5.23 2.88
N TYR A 634 -32.46 -5.12 3.26
CA TYR A 634 -33.24 -6.27 3.75
C TYR A 634 -33.28 -7.42 2.73
N GLU A 635 -33.56 -7.13 1.46
CA GLU A 635 -33.61 -8.11 0.37
C GLU A 635 -32.23 -8.71 0.07
N HIS A 636 -31.16 -7.89 0.11
CA HIS A 636 -29.77 -8.38 0.06
C HIS A 636 -29.51 -9.42 1.16
N CYS A 637 -29.98 -9.16 2.38
CA CYS A 637 -29.89 -10.10 3.50
C CYS A 637 -30.73 -11.37 3.26
N VAL A 638 -31.95 -11.25 2.75
CA VAL A 638 -32.81 -12.41 2.43
C VAL A 638 -32.12 -13.34 1.44
N ARG A 639 -31.51 -12.80 0.36
CA ARG A 639 -30.75 -13.60 -0.62
C ARG A 639 -29.52 -14.26 -0.01
N ALA A 640 -28.78 -13.53 0.83
CA ALA A 640 -27.63 -14.10 1.54
C ALA A 640 -28.02 -15.28 2.44
N VAL A 641 -29.14 -15.19 3.16
CA VAL A 641 -29.65 -16.30 3.97
C VAL A 641 -30.12 -17.45 3.09
N ALA A 642 -30.85 -17.18 2.01
CA ALA A 642 -31.43 -18.21 1.13
C ALA A 642 -30.36 -19.20 0.63
N LEU A 643 -29.18 -18.71 0.25
CA LEU A 643 -28.10 -19.58 -0.23
C LEU A 643 -27.42 -20.42 0.87
N ASN A 644 -27.71 -20.19 2.15
CA ASN A 644 -27.18 -20.95 3.28
C ASN A 644 -28.20 -21.90 3.92
N LEU A 645 -29.40 -22.01 3.35
CA LEU A 645 -30.43 -22.94 3.85
C LEU A 645 -30.28 -24.36 3.31
N GLU A 646 -29.40 -24.58 2.33
CA GLU A 646 -29.07 -25.91 1.85
C GLU A 646 -28.17 -26.64 2.85
N THR A 647 -28.48 -27.91 3.10
CA THR A 647 -27.78 -28.75 4.08
C THR A 647 -27.30 -30.04 3.43
N GLY A 648 -26.17 -30.56 3.90
CA GLY A 648 -25.65 -31.86 3.50
C GLY A 648 -26.34 -33.05 4.18
N PRO A 649 -25.75 -34.25 4.08
CA PRO A 649 -26.34 -35.49 4.57
C PRO A 649 -26.62 -35.53 6.07
N HIS A 650 -25.88 -34.76 6.88
CA HIS A 650 -26.06 -34.68 8.32
C HIS A 650 -27.02 -33.55 8.74
N GLY A 651 -27.61 -32.83 7.77
CA GLY A 651 -28.49 -31.70 8.04
C GLY A 651 -27.74 -30.43 8.49
N LEU A 652 -26.43 -30.37 8.23
CA LEU A 652 -25.56 -29.23 8.53
C LEU A 652 -25.35 -28.39 7.26
N PRO A 653 -25.07 -27.08 7.36
CA PRO A 653 -24.88 -26.23 6.19
C PRO A 653 -23.61 -26.61 5.44
N LEU A 654 -23.70 -26.53 4.11
CA LEU A 654 -22.57 -26.83 3.22
C LEU A 654 -21.46 -25.79 3.38
N ILE A 655 -20.24 -26.26 3.61
CA ILE A 655 -19.07 -25.40 3.84
C ILE A 655 -18.54 -24.79 2.54
N GLY A 656 -18.76 -25.45 1.38
CA GLY A 656 -18.13 -25.07 0.13
C GLY A 656 -16.61 -25.19 0.23
N THR A 657 -15.87 -24.18 -0.22
CA THR A 657 -14.40 -24.17 -0.15
C THR A 657 -13.85 -23.39 1.05
N GLY A 658 -14.67 -23.15 2.07
CA GLY A 658 -14.26 -22.44 3.28
C GLY A 658 -15.43 -21.92 4.10
N ASP A 659 -15.24 -21.87 5.42
CA ASP A 659 -16.02 -21.01 6.32
C ASP A 659 -15.06 -19.94 6.90
N TRP A 660 -15.31 -19.44 8.12
CA TRP A 660 -14.45 -18.42 8.75
C TRP A 660 -12.97 -18.84 8.88
N ASN A 661 -12.67 -20.15 8.89
CA ASN A 661 -11.30 -20.63 8.78
C ASN A 661 -10.92 -20.87 7.31
N ASP A 662 -10.23 -19.90 6.71
CA ASP A 662 -9.78 -19.96 5.32
C ASP A 662 -8.87 -21.18 5.01
N GLY A 663 -8.19 -21.74 6.02
CA GLY A 663 -7.32 -22.90 5.88
C GLY A 663 -8.06 -24.23 5.67
N MET A 664 -9.39 -24.25 5.83
CA MET A 664 -10.24 -25.44 5.67
C MET A 664 -10.80 -25.59 4.25
N ASN A 665 -10.04 -25.18 3.25
CA ASN A 665 -10.47 -25.10 1.86
C ASN A 665 -10.60 -26.45 1.12
N LEU A 666 -10.16 -27.54 1.76
CA LEU A 666 -10.25 -28.91 1.25
C LEU A 666 -11.38 -29.73 1.88
N VAL A 667 -12.21 -29.12 2.74
CA VAL A 667 -13.31 -29.86 3.40
C VAL A 667 -14.48 -30.14 2.46
N GLY A 668 -14.87 -29.17 1.63
CA GLY A 668 -15.99 -29.32 0.70
C GLY A 668 -15.73 -28.92 -0.76
N PRO A 669 -14.55 -29.16 -1.37
CA PRO A 669 -14.31 -28.80 -2.78
C PRO A 669 -15.27 -29.47 -3.78
N GLU A 670 -15.85 -30.63 -3.45
CA GLU A 670 -16.89 -31.28 -4.27
C GLU A 670 -18.32 -30.77 -3.95
N GLY A 671 -18.46 -29.80 -3.04
CA GLY A 671 -19.72 -29.16 -2.68
C GLY A 671 -20.62 -29.98 -1.74
N ARG A 672 -20.07 -30.97 -1.04
CA ARG A 672 -20.81 -31.84 -0.10
C ARG A 672 -20.36 -31.71 1.35
N GLY A 673 -19.15 -31.20 1.59
CA GLY A 673 -18.63 -30.96 2.93
C GLY A 673 -19.54 -30.04 3.75
N GLU A 674 -19.60 -30.28 5.06
CA GLU A 674 -20.52 -29.59 5.98
C GLU A 674 -19.76 -28.93 7.14
N SER A 675 -20.24 -27.80 7.66
CA SER A 675 -19.60 -27.08 8.78
C SER A 675 -20.52 -26.95 10.00
N VAL A 676 -20.02 -27.42 11.16
CA VAL A 676 -20.71 -27.28 12.45
C VAL A 676 -20.60 -25.84 12.97
N TRP A 677 -19.47 -25.17 12.76
CA TRP A 677 -19.31 -23.76 13.12
C TRP A 677 -20.29 -22.87 12.36
N LEU A 678 -20.42 -23.09 11.05
CA LEU A 678 -21.35 -22.37 10.20
C LEU A 678 -22.80 -22.60 10.65
N ALA A 679 -23.12 -23.80 11.14
CA ALA A 679 -24.44 -24.10 11.71
C ALA A 679 -24.76 -23.21 12.92
N TRP A 680 -23.82 -23.06 13.87
CA TRP A 680 -23.99 -22.16 15.00
C TRP A 680 -24.15 -20.70 14.55
N PHE A 681 -23.34 -20.28 13.59
CA PHE A 681 -23.41 -18.93 13.08
C PHE A 681 -24.76 -18.66 12.40
N LEU A 682 -25.23 -19.58 11.56
CA LEU A 682 -26.54 -19.50 10.91
C LEU A 682 -27.68 -19.50 11.94
N LEU A 683 -27.62 -20.31 13.00
CA LEU A 683 -28.60 -20.27 14.10
C LEU A 683 -28.65 -18.91 14.81
N SER A 684 -27.49 -18.26 14.98
CA SER A 684 -27.39 -16.92 15.55
C SER A 684 -28.02 -15.83 14.67
N ILE A 685 -28.21 -16.12 13.38
CA ILE A 685 -28.82 -15.22 12.39
C ILE A 685 -30.31 -15.52 12.22
N LEU A 686 -30.69 -16.78 11.96
CA LEU A 686 -32.07 -17.14 11.60
C LEU A 686 -33.09 -16.76 12.68
N ARG A 687 -32.73 -16.94 13.95
CA ARG A 687 -33.62 -16.64 15.08
C ARG A 687 -33.96 -15.14 15.17
N PRO A 688 -32.98 -14.22 15.31
CA PRO A 688 -33.28 -12.79 15.33
C PRO A 688 -33.78 -12.25 13.98
N PHE A 689 -33.32 -12.81 12.85
CA PHE A 689 -33.80 -12.38 11.53
C PHE A 689 -35.26 -12.75 11.30
N ALA A 690 -35.76 -13.86 11.85
CA ALA A 690 -37.18 -14.18 11.84
C ALA A 690 -38.02 -13.15 12.62
N VAL A 691 -37.52 -12.64 13.74
CA VAL A 691 -38.20 -11.59 14.51
C VAL A 691 -38.24 -10.29 13.72
N LEU A 692 -37.12 -9.93 13.07
CA LEU A 692 -37.05 -8.75 12.21
C LEU A 692 -38.00 -8.87 10.99
N ALA A 693 -38.03 -10.03 10.34
CA ALA A 693 -38.92 -10.31 9.22
C ALA A 693 -40.40 -10.17 9.61
N ASP A 694 -40.81 -10.73 10.75
CA ASP A 694 -42.18 -10.54 11.27
C ASP A 694 -42.51 -9.07 11.54
N ALA A 695 -41.59 -8.33 12.15
CA ALA A 695 -41.77 -6.90 12.42
C ALA A 695 -41.96 -6.08 11.13
N ARG A 696 -41.41 -6.58 10.01
CA ARG A 696 -41.54 -6.00 8.67
C ARG A 696 -42.72 -6.59 7.85
N GLY A 697 -43.50 -7.49 8.44
CA GLY A 697 -44.67 -8.10 7.80
C GLY A 697 -44.35 -9.30 6.89
N ASP A 698 -43.10 -9.77 6.84
CA ASP A 698 -42.66 -10.92 6.07
C ASP A 698 -42.80 -12.23 6.87
N THR A 699 -44.04 -12.53 7.23
CA THR A 699 -44.37 -13.65 8.14
C THR A 699 -44.07 -15.02 7.55
N THR A 700 -44.09 -15.13 6.22
CA THR A 700 -43.78 -16.39 5.51
C THR A 700 -42.29 -16.70 5.65
N GLN A 701 -41.43 -15.71 5.40
CA GLN A 701 -39.99 -15.89 5.51
C GLN A 701 -39.57 -16.13 6.98
N ALA A 702 -40.20 -15.39 7.92
CA ALA A 702 -39.99 -15.60 9.35
C ALA A 702 -40.32 -17.03 9.80
N ALA A 703 -41.45 -17.59 9.36
CA ALA A 703 -41.84 -18.97 9.67
C ALA A 703 -40.84 -19.99 9.10
N GLN A 704 -40.35 -19.79 7.87
CA GLN A 704 -39.33 -20.64 7.27
C GLN A 704 -38.02 -20.63 8.07
N TYR A 705 -37.55 -19.44 8.47
CA TYR A 705 -36.33 -19.31 9.26
C TYR A 705 -36.43 -19.98 10.62
N ARG A 706 -37.57 -19.86 11.32
CA ARG A 706 -37.80 -20.58 12.59
C ARG A 706 -37.78 -22.09 12.40
N ALA A 707 -38.51 -22.59 11.42
CA ALA A 707 -38.57 -24.03 11.14
C ALA A 707 -37.20 -24.59 10.74
N HIS A 708 -36.40 -23.84 9.97
CA HIS A 708 -35.04 -24.24 9.63
C HIS A 708 -34.14 -24.22 10.87
N ALA A 709 -34.19 -23.18 11.70
CA ALA A 709 -33.41 -23.09 12.93
C ALA A 709 -33.71 -24.25 13.91
N GLU A 710 -34.96 -24.69 14.01
CA GLU A 710 -35.34 -25.85 14.83
C GLU A 710 -34.73 -27.17 14.31
N ARG A 711 -34.75 -27.39 12.99
CA ARG A 711 -34.11 -28.58 12.38
C ARG A 711 -32.60 -28.55 12.57
N LEU A 712 -31.98 -27.41 12.25
CA LEU A 712 -30.54 -27.22 12.35
C LEU A 712 -30.03 -27.37 13.79
N THR A 713 -30.81 -26.92 14.78
CA THR A 713 -30.48 -27.15 16.20
C THR A 713 -30.34 -28.64 16.50
N LYS A 714 -31.23 -29.50 15.96
CA LYS A 714 -31.13 -30.95 16.17
C LYS A 714 -29.89 -31.55 15.49
N SER A 715 -29.62 -31.16 14.25
CA SER A 715 -28.42 -31.62 13.51
C SER A 715 -27.11 -31.23 14.19
N VAL A 716 -27.04 -30.04 14.78
CA VAL A 716 -25.89 -29.60 15.59
C VAL A 716 -25.70 -30.49 16.82
N GLU A 717 -26.77 -30.83 17.53
CA GLU A 717 -26.69 -31.74 18.68
C GLU A 717 -26.24 -33.15 18.28
N GLU A 718 -26.57 -33.62 17.08
CA GLU A 718 -26.07 -34.89 16.53
C GLU A 718 -24.59 -34.83 16.13
N ALA A 719 -24.03 -33.64 15.92
CA ALA A 719 -22.61 -33.41 15.67
C ALA A 719 -21.76 -33.35 16.95
N TRP A 720 -22.36 -33.56 18.13
CA TRP A 720 -21.63 -33.72 19.38
C TRP A 720 -20.84 -35.03 19.37
N ASP A 721 -19.54 -34.95 19.67
CA ASP A 721 -18.61 -36.08 19.63
C ASP A 721 -18.39 -36.73 21.01
N GLY A 722 -19.16 -36.31 22.02
CA GLY A 722 -19.11 -36.85 23.38
C GLY A 722 -18.54 -35.85 24.39
N GLU A 723 -17.44 -35.17 24.04
CA GLU A 723 -16.77 -34.17 24.89
C GLU A 723 -16.66 -32.78 24.27
N TRP A 724 -16.75 -32.69 22.93
CA TRP A 724 -16.80 -31.45 22.16
C TRP A 724 -17.65 -31.67 20.90
N TYR A 725 -17.99 -30.60 20.19
CA TYR A 725 -18.64 -30.72 18.88
C TYR A 725 -17.60 -30.96 17.79
N ARG A 726 -17.91 -31.85 16.85
CA ARG A 726 -17.10 -32.03 15.63
C ARG A 726 -16.93 -30.69 14.92
N ARG A 727 -15.84 -30.53 14.18
CA ARG A 727 -15.57 -29.28 13.47
C ARG A 727 -16.33 -29.19 12.15
N ALA A 728 -16.36 -30.28 11.40
CA ALA A 728 -16.92 -30.38 10.05
C ALA A 728 -17.04 -31.84 9.60
N TYR A 729 -17.59 -32.06 8.41
CA TYR A 729 -17.55 -33.32 7.68
C TYR A 729 -16.97 -33.06 6.28
N PHE A 730 -16.08 -33.93 5.80
CA PHE A 730 -15.54 -33.89 4.44
C PHE A 730 -16.60 -34.28 3.40
N ASP A 731 -16.32 -34.05 2.12
CA ASP A 731 -17.20 -34.46 1.00
C ASP A 731 -17.58 -35.95 0.98
N ASP A 732 -16.72 -36.81 1.54
CA ASP A 732 -16.95 -38.26 1.67
C ASP A 732 -17.71 -38.66 2.95
N GLY A 733 -18.06 -37.69 3.79
CA GLY A 733 -18.75 -37.89 5.06
C GLY A 733 -17.84 -38.20 6.26
N THR A 734 -16.51 -38.24 6.07
CA THR A 734 -15.57 -38.43 7.17
C THR A 734 -15.62 -37.23 8.14
N PRO A 735 -15.73 -37.43 9.46
CA PRO A 735 -15.73 -36.33 10.42
C PRO A 735 -14.34 -35.70 10.57
N LEU A 736 -14.30 -34.39 10.81
CA LEU A 736 -13.11 -33.62 11.15
C LEU A 736 -13.23 -33.05 12.56
N GLY A 737 -12.13 -33.11 13.33
CA GLY A 737 -12.10 -32.69 14.74
C GLY A 737 -12.89 -33.64 15.65
N SER A 738 -12.87 -34.93 15.32
CA SER A 738 -13.47 -36.03 16.09
C SER A 738 -12.39 -36.80 16.85
N GLY A 739 -12.75 -37.40 17.99
CA GLY A 739 -11.93 -38.36 18.72
C GLY A 739 -11.62 -39.64 17.92
N GLU A 740 -12.27 -39.84 16.77
CA GLU A 740 -11.96 -40.89 15.79
C GLU A 740 -10.78 -40.51 14.87
N ASN A 741 -10.40 -39.24 14.79
CA ASN A 741 -9.26 -38.80 13.99
C ASN A 741 -7.93 -39.11 14.71
N ALA A 742 -6.89 -39.45 13.95
CA ALA A 742 -5.58 -39.81 14.49
C ALA A 742 -4.67 -38.59 14.82
N GLU A 743 -5.22 -37.38 14.75
CA GLU A 743 -4.49 -36.11 14.90
C GLU A 743 -4.08 -35.79 16.34
#